data_AF-A0A812PYV8-F1
#
_entry.id   AF-A0A812PYV8-F1
#
_cell.length_a   1.000
_cell.length_b   1.000
_cell.length_c   1.000
_cell.angle_alpha   90.00
_cell.angle_beta   90.00
_cell.angle_gamma   90.00
#
_symmetry.space_group_name_H-M   'P 1'
#
loop_
_entity.id
_entity.type
_entity.pdbx_description
1 polymer ?
#
loop_
_entity_poly.entity_id
_entity_poly.type
_entity_poly.pdbx_seq_one_letter_code
_entity_poly.pdbx_strand_id
1 'polypeptide(L)'
;MQCRVHILELSYIDCFDPSNRDGAFLEQRGPQVPAIPPLPTLPVGNDRHQAQATRVVQDLVPWVEYKLAEALVKMGFYDEAPALAELEPLSIKDRDVAGGGVASFKEKWCPRNCATAARASGLYEAAGSLFWVPAGARAQEVLPVQDCTWAQVEELKPLFEEAQELARVVFPATLSAWVEDISVLYPPGAGEGDCMPKALTLVENHALVVAWWLAMFEALRAETQDRVRLLYECALTVTIRLYVGTSKQALALMLWQATDKKKQVLAVADDNVITFAKKFQIIVENCGVKGIGKQLEHWKAIGLNFMGKTVYRMLHYALLAIAQLSDKAQALLQELESKAGRAFLTEGHSKLHNVMRRAGAGADNSEAIDPVEQLLHLLLVEVDGEKLQAQDATSDFFEGGRGAGAGVGWVAMSLCKLAVLGKVCGVLSTSEEAWASNALQQINDLGKARQALAKAAEAESVKVSEDGLWSAVFSSKDAVPPGYAADFIAYVSNLLGGGYDADLKTFNDKEDLVAQLLAGEGDNPVLKDWREALDTLDRGVSGLSTGVVAVDSIQEDSLASAPLSLLMQKCAAGDDLEEVRETTRRERAEVLAKARGLRKGLCQLLVLPQACTKEALQSALARAGAGGAGNFHGKLNEKHRGYFLMADLEHEEKQGWAQVSEMSGSVKQRFSQKCAFLKGLAGSCDFVCVGDGRCRAARATIEEALVKDLDYTQFFELWVSFAGPCVRASTRQVVGGQVSKEIIFVKLPAPRVRLAAVDDFVSKSSGAGAKVTTADTNYVNVPFLASAKLPKLAWADKAEILGMKADAAPADRAPDAWADGEGASAGVPLFWQESKGVAVWQALVKNHMVKDVVDLSPGSGALASACLSMGIRYTGFCGNEKHRKWLENLVDRQALALAATEGHALWTQSLADLIQLHFKDVVAGDGGDGGDGGGDDGDEEGENEEDGEEDEVPLMDAE
;
A
#
# COMPACT_ATOMS: atom_id res chain seq x y z
N MET A 1 -1.58 42.72 -39.63
CA MET A 1 -0.87 43.83 -38.94
C MET A 1 -0.18 43.25 -37.71
N GLN A 2 0.86 43.93 -37.20
CA GLN A 2 1.81 43.37 -36.24
C GLN A 2 1.18 42.97 -34.90
N CYS A 3 1.39 41.72 -34.47
CA CYS A 3 1.46 41.40 -33.04
C CYS A 3 2.93 41.47 -32.62
N ARG A 4 3.23 42.26 -31.57
CA ARG A 4 4.58 42.40 -31.02
C ARG A 4 4.87 41.20 -30.12
N VAL A 5 6.00 40.54 -30.34
CA VAL A 5 6.60 39.61 -29.38
C VAL A 5 7.34 40.44 -28.33
N HIS A 6 7.03 40.25 -27.05
CA HIS A 6 7.87 40.75 -25.97
C HIS A 6 9.01 39.75 -25.74
N ILE A 7 10.23 40.19 -26.02
CA ILE A 7 11.45 39.49 -25.62
C ILE A 7 11.73 39.89 -24.17
N LEU A 8 11.92 38.89 -23.30
CA LEU A 8 12.46 39.09 -21.95
C LEU A 8 13.96 38.78 -22.00
N GLU A 9 14.79 39.82 -22.05
CA GLU A 9 16.22 39.70 -21.75
C GLU A 9 16.38 39.56 -20.23
N LEU A 10 16.75 38.37 -19.77
CA LEU A 10 17.21 38.18 -18.39
C LEU A 10 18.69 38.55 -18.32
N SER A 11 18.96 39.85 -18.11
CA SER A 11 20.28 40.35 -17.77
C SER A 11 20.72 39.91 -16.38
N TYR A 12 22.04 39.82 -16.19
CA TYR A 12 22.69 39.53 -14.90
C TYR A 12 22.17 40.40 -13.75
N ILE A 13 22.29 39.87 -12.53
CA ILE A 13 21.93 40.58 -11.29
C ILE A 13 22.93 41.72 -11.07
N ASP A 14 22.58 42.93 -11.53
CA ASP A 14 23.16 44.19 -11.08
C ASP A 14 22.18 44.86 -10.10
N CYS A 15 22.53 44.87 -8.81
CA CYS A 15 21.72 45.48 -7.75
C CYS A 15 21.86 47.00 -7.74
N PHE A 16 21.15 47.72 -8.63
CA PHE A 16 20.99 49.17 -8.55
C PHE A 16 19.57 49.64 -8.94
N ASP A 17 18.80 50.06 -7.93
CA ASP A 17 17.53 50.78 -8.09
C ASP A 17 17.79 52.26 -8.44
N PRO A 18 17.39 52.77 -9.61
CA PRO A 18 17.63 54.17 -10.01
C PRO A 18 16.64 55.19 -9.40
N SER A 19 15.65 54.75 -8.62
CA SER A 19 14.49 55.59 -8.24
C SER A 19 14.72 56.47 -7.01
N ASN A 20 15.70 56.16 -6.16
CA ASN A 20 15.92 56.89 -4.90
C ASN A 20 16.78 58.16 -5.08
N ARG A 21 16.22 59.18 -5.74
CA ARG A 21 16.76 60.54 -5.77
C ARG A 21 16.28 61.34 -4.56
N ASP A 22 16.98 61.22 -3.44
CA ASP A 22 17.23 62.36 -2.54
C ASP A 22 18.50 62.13 -1.72
N GLY A 23 19.27 63.21 -1.52
CA GLY A 23 20.71 63.09 -1.25
C GLY A 23 21.13 63.09 0.21
N ALA A 24 22.11 62.23 0.54
CA ALA A 24 23.07 62.47 1.61
C ALA A 24 24.45 61.87 1.23
N PHE A 25 25.50 62.61 1.58
CA PHE A 25 26.91 62.44 1.24
C PHE A 25 27.47 61.00 1.13
N LEU A 26 28.24 60.78 0.06
CA LEU A 26 29.16 59.63 -0.11
C LEU A 26 30.31 59.68 0.89
N GLU A 27 30.33 58.80 1.89
CA GLU A 27 31.58 58.36 2.50
C GLU A 27 32.17 57.19 1.69
N GLN A 28 33.48 57.29 1.40
CA GLN A 28 34.22 56.30 0.64
C GLN A 28 34.36 55.01 1.45
N ARG A 29 33.58 53.96 1.11
CA ARG A 29 33.93 52.60 1.53
C ARG A 29 35.20 52.18 0.77
N GLY A 30 36.26 51.88 1.53
CA GLY A 30 37.50 51.32 0.98
C GLY A 30 37.30 49.93 0.36
N PRO A 31 38.36 49.32 -0.21
CA PRO A 31 38.26 48.02 -0.84
C PRO A 31 37.73 46.99 0.17
N GLN A 32 36.53 46.46 -0.09
CA GLN A 32 36.01 45.37 0.72
C GLN A 32 36.88 44.15 0.48
N VAL A 33 37.49 43.64 1.55
CA VAL A 33 38.06 42.29 1.57
C VAL A 33 36.95 41.34 1.09
N PRO A 34 37.18 40.49 0.08
CA PRO A 34 36.16 39.57 -0.40
C PRO A 34 35.66 38.73 0.78
N ALA A 35 34.35 38.77 1.01
CA ALA A 35 33.75 38.07 2.14
C ALA A 35 34.03 36.57 2.00
N ILE A 36 34.65 35.98 3.02
CA ILE A 36 34.95 34.54 3.04
C ILE A 36 33.61 33.79 2.86
N PRO A 37 33.47 32.94 1.84
CA PRO A 37 32.23 32.20 1.64
C PRO A 37 31.89 31.35 2.88
N PRO A 38 30.61 31.28 3.30
CA PRO A 38 30.21 30.43 4.41
C PRO A 38 30.50 28.97 4.11
N LEU A 39 30.74 28.15 5.14
CA LEU A 39 30.94 26.71 4.96
C LEU A 39 29.63 26.08 4.43
N PRO A 40 29.65 25.41 3.26
CA PRO A 40 28.48 24.73 2.71
C PRO A 40 27.93 23.65 3.65
N THR A 41 26.62 23.66 3.85
CA THR A 41 25.90 22.57 4.50
C THR A 41 25.53 21.54 3.45
N LEU A 42 26.07 20.33 3.55
CA LEU A 42 25.70 19.24 2.65
C LEU A 42 24.38 18.57 3.13
N PRO A 43 23.52 18.11 2.21
CA PRO A 43 22.39 17.25 2.55
C PRO A 43 22.83 15.98 3.28
N VAL A 44 22.05 15.51 4.24
CA VAL A 44 22.32 14.30 5.03
C VAL A 44 21.07 13.43 5.18
N GLY A 45 21.24 12.15 5.49
CA GLY A 45 20.11 11.23 5.75
C GLY A 45 19.20 11.09 4.52
N ASN A 46 17.92 11.43 4.69
CA ASN A 46 16.92 11.37 3.62
C ASN A 46 16.98 12.59 2.67
N ASP A 47 17.54 13.72 3.11
CA ASP A 47 17.58 14.96 2.32
C ASP A 47 18.43 14.83 1.06
N ARG A 48 19.44 13.94 1.05
CA ARG A 48 20.28 13.66 -0.13
C ARG A 48 19.49 13.20 -1.36
N HIS A 49 18.32 12.62 -1.15
CA HIS A 49 17.45 12.16 -2.22
C HIS A 49 16.61 13.32 -2.79
N GLN A 50 16.18 14.26 -1.93
CA GLN A 50 15.33 15.38 -2.30
C GLN A 50 16.11 16.64 -2.74
N ALA A 51 17.36 16.79 -2.27
CA ALA A 51 18.19 17.93 -2.58
C ALA A 51 18.64 17.94 -4.05
N GLN A 52 18.17 18.96 -4.79
CA GLN A 52 18.69 19.29 -6.12
C GLN A 52 20.16 19.73 -6.00
N ALA A 53 21.06 19.02 -6.67
CA ALA A 53 22.49 19.31 -6.64
C ALA A 53 22.78 20.78 -7.01
N THR A 54 22.06 21.32 -8.00
CA THR A 54 22.16 22.71 -8.47
C THR A 54 21.98 23.75 -7.35
N ARG A 55 21.22 23.46 -6.29
CA ARG A 55 21.09 24.35 -5.12
C ARG A 55 22.31 24.25 -4.19
N VAL A 56 22.71 23.03 -3.85
CA VAL A 56 23.91 22.78 -3.00
C VAL A 56 25.17 23.36 -3.66
N VAL A 57 25.25 23.28 -4.99
CA VAL A 57 26.33 23.81 -5.82
C VAL A 57 26.48 25.34 -5.72
N GLN A 58 25.40 26.09 -5.47
CA GLN A 58 25.46 27.55 -5.32
C GLN A 58 26.27 27.98 -4.09
N ASP A 59 26.23 27.20 -3.01
CA ASP A 59 27.07 27.42 -1.82
C ASP A 59 28.43 26.70 -1.94
N LEU A 60 28.42 25.46 -2.46
CA LEU A 60 29.60 24.60 -2.58
C LEU A 60 30.70 25.22 -3.44
N VAL A 61 30.37 25.70 -4.63
CA VAL A 61 31.37 26.18 -5.60
C VAL A 61 32.12 27.40 -5.06
N PRO A 62 31.48 28.51 -4.66
CA PRO A 62 32.21 29.67 -4.15
C PRO A 62 33.17 29.34 -2.99
N TRP A 63 32.76 28.45 -2.07
CA TRP A 63 33.63 28.00 -0.98
C TRP A 63 34.80 27.16 -1.48
N VAL A 64 34.57 26.20 -2.38
CA VAL A 64 35.64 25.37 -2.94
C VAL A 64 36.58 26.20 -3.79
N GLU A 65 36.09 27.15 -4.59
CA GLU A 65 36.93 28.05 -5.38
C GLU A 65 37.86 28.88 -4.49
N TYR A 66 37.30 29.52 -3.45
CA TYR A 66 38.07 30.28 -2.47
C TYR A 66 39.12 29.41 -1.77
N LYS A 67 38.73 28.23 -1.26
CA LYS A 67 39.63 27.34 -0.51
C LYS A 67 40.66 26.63 -1.38
N LEU A 68 40.32 26.30 -2.63
CA LEU A 68 41.26 25.74 -3.58
C LEU A 68 42.30 26.78 -3.99
N ALA A 69 41.90 28.03 -4.24
CA ALA A 69 42.85 29.11 -4.55
C ALA A 69 43.85 29.34 -3.38
N GLU A 70 43.37 29.38 -2.13
CA GLU A 70 44.25 29.40 -0.94
C GLU A 70 45.18 28.17 -0.87
N ALA A 71 44.64 26.97 -1.14
CA ALA A 71 45.40 25.72 -1.07
C ALA A 71 46.49 25.64 -2.15
N LEU A 72 46.23 26.13 -3.37
CA LEU A 72 47.19 26.16 -4.46
C LEU A 72 48.36 27.12 -4.18
N VAL A 73 48.10 28.27 -3.54
CA VAL A 73 49.16 29.17 -3.03
C VAL A 73 49.95 28.48 -1.91
N LYS A 74 49.28 27.83 -0.94
CA LYS A 74 49.94 27.08 0.14
C LYS A 74 50.81 25.91 -0.38
N MET A 75 50.48 25.35 -1.54
CA MET A 75 51.26 24.31 -2.23
C MET A 75 52.38 24.86 -3.12
N GLY A 76 52.45 26.17 -3.33
CA GLY A 76 53.45 26.80 -4.19
C GLY A 76 53.20 26.66 -5.69
N PHE A 77 51.94 26.45 -6.12
CA PHE A 77 51.58 26.49 -7.54
C PHE A 77 51.45 27.92 -8.09
N TYR A 78 51.11 28.89 -7.23
CA TYR A 78 50.94 30.30 -7.57
C TYR A 78 51.40 31.20 -6.41
N ASP A 79 51.88 32.41 -6.71
CA ASP A 79 52.27 33.41 -5.72
C ASP A 79 51.06 34.11 -5.07
N GLU A 80 49.97 34.24 -5.83
CA GLU A 80 48.69 34.84 -5.41
C GLU A 80 47.52 33.91 -5.78
N ALA A 81 46.36 34.09 -5.14
CA ALA A 81 45.18 33.25 -5.33
C ALA A 81 44.65 33.35 -6.78
N PRO A 82 44.72 32.29 -7.60
CA PRO A 82 44.36 32.37 -9.02
C PRO A 82 42.84 32.40 -9.23
N ALA A 83 42.39 33.14 -10.24
CA ALA A 83 41.03 33.01 -10.77
C ALA A 83 40.89 31.67 -11.50
N LEU A 84 40.16 30.71 -10.91
CA LEU A 84 40.14 29.33 -11.41
C LEU A 84 39.60 29.20 -12.85
N ALA A 85 38.65 30.04 -13.25
CA ALA A 85 38.13 30.11 -14.62
C ALA A 85 39.18 30.53 -15.67
N GLU A 86 40.28 31.17 -15.25
CA GLU A 86 41.38 31.59 -16.14
C GLU A 86 42.51 30.55 -16.21
N LEU A 87 42.41 29.44 -15.49
CA LEU A 87 43.41 28.38 -15.51
C LEU A 87 43.41 27.62 -16.83
N GLU A 88 44.59 27.54 -17.44
CA GLU A 88 44.79 26.76 -18.65
C GLU A 88 44.90 25.25 -18.38
N PRO A 89 44.55 24.38 -19.34
CA PRO A 89 44.73 22.94 -19.22
C PRO A 89 46.21 22.57 -19.11
N LEU A 90 46.50 21.46 -18.44
CA LEU A 90 47.85 20.94 -18.29
C LEU A 90 48.38 20.34 -19.60
N SER A 91 49.60 20.73 -19.98
CA SER A 91 50.33 20.10 -21.08
C SER A 91 51.03 18.84 -20.60
N ILE A 92 50.40 17.67 -20.74
CA ILE A 92 51.10 16.38 -20.58
C ILE A 92 52.11 16.22 -21.73
N LYS A 93 53.32 15.75 -21.40
CA LYS A 93 54.41 15.57 -22.37
C LYS A 93 54.39 14.13 -22.89
N ASP A 94 54.77 13.91 -24.15
CA ASP A 94 54.74 12.59 -24.80
C ASP A 94 55.47 11.47 -24.02
N ARG A 95 56.44 11.85 -23.18
CA ARG A 95 57.19 10.93 -22.31
C ARG A 95 56.32 10.21 -21.28
N ASP A 96 55.21 10.82 -20.85
CA ASP A 96 54.31 10.28 -19.83
C ASP A 96 53.27 9.30 -20.43
N VAL A 97 53.07 9.36 -21.76
CA VAL A 97 52.19 8.46 -22.52
C VAL A 97 52.88 7.13 -22.85
N ALA A 98 54.21 7.15 -22.97
CA ALA A 98 55.02 5.99 -23.37
C ALA A 98 55.03 4.81 -22.38
N GLY A 99 54.52 5.00 -21.16
CA GLY A 99 54.40 3.95 -20.13
C GLY A 99 53.26 2.93 -20.37
N GLY A 100 52.49 3.07 -21.45
CA GLY A 100 51.42 2.13 -21.82
C GLY A 100 50.08 2.30 -21.06
N GLY A 101 50.04 3.12 -20.02
CA GLY A 101 48.84 3.33 -19.18
C GLY A 101 47.86 4.40 -19.66
N VAL A 102 48.12 5.13 -20.75
CA VAL A 102 47.32 6.33 -21.15
C VAL A 102 46.87 6.29 -22.61
N ALA A 103 45.91 5.41 -22.92
CA ALA A 103 45.33 5.28 -24.26
C ALA A 103 44.33 6.40 -24.65
N SER A 104 44.11 7.41 -23.80
CA SER A 104 42.99 8.36 -23.91
C SER A 104 43.36 9.85 -23.93
N PHE A 105 44.63 10.23 -23.87
CA PHE A 105 45.00 11.65 -23.78
C PHE A 105 44.76 12.42 -25.10
N LYS A 106 44.45 13.71 -24.98
CA LYS A 106 44.09 14.62 -26.09
C LYS A 106 45.02 15.83 -26.11
N GLU A 107 45.15 16.50 -27.25
CA GLU A 107 45.92 17.75 -27.32
C GLU A 107 45.37 18.78 -26.31
N LYS A 108 46.25 19.60 -25.71
CA LYS A 108 45.80 20.76 -24.93
C LYS A 108 44.98 21.68 -25.84
N TRP A 109 43.87 22.18 -25.31
CA TRP A 109 42.97 23.10 -26.00
C TRP A 109 43.74 24.26 -26.66
N CYS A 110 43.62 24.36 -27.97
CA CYS A 110 44.23 25.42 -28.76
C CYS A 110 43.11 26.27 -29.37
N PRO A 111 42.94 27.55 -28.96
CA PRO A 111 41.88 28.41 -29.50
C PRO A 111 41.89 28.55 -31.02
N ARG A 112 43.07 28.48 -31.68
CA ARG A 112 43.19 28.51 -33.15
C ARG A 112 42.78 27.19 -33.82
N ASN A 113 43.08 26.05 -33.20
CA ASN A 113 42.59 24.75 -33.68
C ASN A 113 41.07 24.69 -33.50
N CYS A 114 40.55 25.18 -32.37
CA CYS A 114 39.12 25.33 -32.13
C CYS A 114 38.43 26.18 -33.23
N ALA A 115 38.95 27.38 -33.53
CA ALA A 115 38.45 28.23 -34.61
C ALA A 115 38.49 27.57 -36.00
N THR A 116 39.54 26.81 -36.28
CA THR A 116 39.67 26.08 -37.55
C THR A 116 38.67 24.91 -37.63
N ALA A 117 38.55 24.12 -36.57
CA ALA A 117 37.67 22.95 -36.49
C ALA A 117 36.19 23.36 -36.47
N ALA A 118 35.82 24.37 -35.70
CA ALA A 118 34.46 24.92 -35.68
C ALA A 118 33.97 25.33 -37.08
N ARG A 119 34.80 26.01 -37.87
CA ARG A 119 34.48 26.41 -39.25
C ARG A 119 34.46 25.23 -40.23
N ALA A 120 35.26 24.19 -39.99
CA ALA A 120 35.41 23.05 -40.90
C ALA A 120 34.38 21.93 -40.68
N SER A 121 34.03 21.64 -39.42
CA SER A 121 33.20 20.50 -39.01
C SER A 121 32.12 20.83 -37.96
N GLY A 122 32.15 22.03 -37.36
CA GLY A 122 31.29 22.37 -36.22
C GLY A 122 31.63 21.59 -34.94
N LEU A 123 32.79 20.92 -34.87
CA LEU A 123 33.17 20.03 -33.77
C LEU A 123 34.67 20.14 -33.44
N TYR A 124 34.99 20.42 -32.18
CA TYR A 124 36.35 20.38 -31.63
C TYR A 124 36.42 19.49 -30.39
N GLU A 125 37.53 18.77 -30.17
CA GLU A 125 37.72 17.92 -28.99
C GLU A 125 39.17 17.96 -28.52
N ALA A 126 39.39 18.37 -27.27
CA ALA A 126 40.72 18.61 -26.69
C ALA A 126 40.72 18.44 -25.16
N ALA A 127 41.89 18.38 -24.54
CA ALA A 127 42.05 18.50 -23.10
C ALA A 127 41.83 19.96 -22.67
N GLY A 128 40.82 20.19 -21.84
CA GLY A 128 40.34 21.47 -21.36
C GLY A 128 40.40 21.59 -19.82
N SER A 129 39.91 22.72 -19.31
CA SER A 129 39.77 22.98 -17.87
C SER A 129 38.33 22.78 -17.43
N LEU A 130 38.11 22.05 -16.34
CA LEU A 130 36.80 21.88 -15.71
C LEU A 130 36.22 23.23 -15.26
N PHE A 131 37.06 24.19 -14.89
CA PHE A 131 36.65 25.52 -14.43
C PHE A 131 36.05 26.41 -15.52
N TRP A 132 36.15 26.02 -16.79
CA TRP A 132 35.40 26.66 -17.88
C TRP A 132 33.93 26.22 -17.92
N VAL A 133 33.56 25.19 -17.16
CA VAL A 133 32.22 24.60 -17.15
C VAL A 133 31.53 24.98 -15.84
N PRO A 134 30.55 25.91 -15.85
CA PRO A 134 29.90 26.35 -14.62
C PRO A 134 29.00 25.23 -14.08
N ALA A 135 29.31 24.71 -12.89
CA ALA A 135 28.61 23.55 -12.32
C ALA A 135 27.11 23.78 -12.03
N GLY A 136 26.69 25.04 -11.91
CA GLY A 136 25.29 25.44 -11.70
C GLY A 136 24.58 26.00 -12.94
N ALA A 137 25.24 26.12 -14.09
CA ALA A 137 24.62 26.68 -15.30
C ALA A 137 23.73 25.63 -15.99
N ARG A 138 22.43 25.90 -16.04
CA ARG A 138 21.45 25.04 -16.73
C ARG A 138 21.46 25.32 -18.23
N ALA A 139 21.98 24.39 -19.03
CA ALA A 139 21.88 24.42 -20.49
C ALA A 139 20.46 24.13 -21.05
N GLN A 140 19.41 24.29 -20.23
CA GLN A 140 18.02 24.01 -20.56
C GLN A 140 17.53 24.80 -21.78
N GLU A 141 18.09 25.98 -22.03
CA GLU A 141 17.82 26.79 -23.22
C GLU A 141 18.33 26.15 -24.52
N VAL A 142 19.37 25.31 -24.45
CA VAL A 142 20.02 24.66 -25.59
C VAL A 142 19.41 23.28 -25.84
N LEU A 143 19.41 22.44 -24.81
CA LEU A 143 18.83 21.10 -24.82
C LEU A 143 18.16 20.80 -23.47
N PRO A 144 17.15 19.93 -23.45
CA PRO A 144 16.60 19.39 -22.21
C PRO A 144 17.72 18.75 -21.37
N VAL A 145 17.89 19.22 -20.14
CA VAL A 145 18.82 18.70 -19.14
C VAL A 145 18.11 18.65 -17.80
N GLN A 146 18.23 17.52 -17.10
CA GLN A 146 17.72 17.31 -15.75
C GLN A 146 18.71 17.82 -14.70
N ASP A 147 18.22 18.44 -13.63
CA ASP A 147 19.02 18.61 -12.41
C ASP A 147 19.26 17.23 -11.78
N CYS A 148 20.49 16.93 -11.37
CA CYS A 148 20.80 15.69 -10.66
C CYS A 148 20.45 15.79 -9.17
N THR A 149 20.12 14.65 -8.56
CA THR A 149 19.91 14.56 -7.10
C THR A 149 21.26 14.44 -6.39
N TRP A 150 21.34 14.89 -5.14
CA TRP A 150 22.58 14.79 -4.37
C TRP A 150 23.04 13.33 -4.18
N ALA A 151 22.12 12.36 -4.06
CA ALA A 151 22.43 10.94 -4.05
C ALA A 151 23.18 10.46 -5.31
N GLN A 152 22.86 10.98 -6.50
CA GLN A 152 23.58 10.66 -7.75
C GLN A 152 25.00 11.25 -7.75
N VAL A 153 25.18 12.42 -7.14
CA VAL A 153 26.50 13.05 -6.94
C VAL A 153 27.36 12.20 -5.99
N GLU A 154 26.77 11.69 -4.90
CA GLU A 154 27.44 10.79 -3.96
C GLU A 154 27.82 9.44 -4.61
N GLU A 155 26.96 8.86 -5.44
CA GLU A 155 27.22 7.59 -6.16
C GLU A 155 28.34 7.73 -7.21
N LEU A 156 28.50 8.90 -7.81
CA LEU A 156 29.56 9.19 -8.78
C LEU A 156 30.88 9.64 -8.13
N LYS A 157 30.87 10.08 -6.86
CA LYS A 157 32.06 10.56 -6.14
C LYS A 157 33.22 9.54 -6.09
N PRO A 158 33.00 8.23 -5.87
CA PRO A 158 34.06 7.22 -5.88
C PRO A 158 34.84 7.13 -7.20
N LEU A 159 34.28 7.61 -8.33
CA LEU A 159 34.99 7.63 -9.62
C LEU A 159 36.18 8.60 -9.62
N PHE A 160 36.23 9.51 -8.65
CA PHE A 160 37.35 10.41 -8.45
C PHE A 160 38.35 9.90 -7.40
N GLU A 161 38.20 8.69 -6.85
CA GLU A 161 39.23 8.05 -6.02
C GLU A 161 40.51 7.77 -6.81
N GLU A 162 41.62 7.55 -6.11
CA GLU A 162 42.91 7.31 -6.75
C GLU A 162 42.90 5.92 -7.43
N ALA A 163 43.13 5.89 -8.74
CA ALA A 163 43.26 4.63 -9.46
C ALA A 163 44.57 3.95 -9.05
N GLN A 164 44.48 2.84 -8.30
CA GLN A 164 45.62 2.06 -7.77
C GLN A 164 46.67 1.69 -8.84
N GLU A 165 46.26 1.58 -10.11
CA GLU A 165 47.14 1.24 -11.24
C GLU A 165 47.87 2.45 -11.86
N LEU A 166 47.44 3.69 -11.57
CA LEU A 166 47.88 4.90 -12.29
C LEU A 166 48.43 6.02 -11.38
N ALA A 167 48.36 5.87 -10.06
CA ALA A 167 48.82 6.87 -9.07
C ALA A 167 48.28 8.30 -9.33
N ARG A 168 47.05 8.38 -9.84
CA ARG A 168 46.38 9.64 -10.23
C ARG A 168 44.87 9.48 -10.24
N VAL A 169 44.17 10.60 -10.23
CA VAL A 169 42.74 10.66 -10.56
C VAL A 169 42.58 11.02 -12.04
N VAL A 170 41.67 10.35 -12.73
CA VAL A 170 41.35 10.62 -14.15
C VAL A 170 39.88 10.97 -14.27
N PHE A 171 39.55 12.05 -14.96
CA PHE A 171 38.16 12.40 -15.20
C PHE A 171 37.50 11.32 -16.09
N PRO A 172 36.43 10.64 -15.65
CA PRO A 172 36.06 9.33 -16.23
C PRO A 172 35.25 9.40 -17.53
N ALA A 173 34.91 10.60 -18.02
CA ALA A 173 34.14 10.81 -19.25
C ALA A 173 34.59 12.07 -20.02
N THR A 174 34.24 12.14 -21.30
CA THR A 174 34.32 13.40 -22.08
C THR A 174 33.16 14.32 -21.67
N LEU A 175 33.44 15.59 -21.41
CA LEU A 175 32.39 16.61 -21.22
C LEU A 175 32.02 17.20 -22.58
N SER A 176 30.77 17.04 -23.02
CA SER A 176 30.31 17.75 -24.22
C SER A 176 29.74 19.12 -23.86
N ALA A 177 30.13 20.14 -24.62
CA ALA A 177 29.65 21.52 -24.51
C ALA A 177 29.16 22.03 -25.87
N TRP A 178 28.36 23.09 -25.89
CA TRP A 178 27.83 23.71 -27.10
C TRP A 178 27.89 25.23 -27.08
N VAL A 179 28.10 25.85 -28.24
CA VAL A 179 27.85 27.28 -28.48
C VAL A 179 27.15 27.50 -29.82
N GLU A 180 26.30 28.51 -29.91
CA GLU A 180 25.59 28.87 -31.14
C GLU A 180 26.56 29.35 -32.23
N ASP A 181 27.46 30.26 -31.87
CA ASP A 181 28.53 30.76 -32.73
C ASP A 181 29.86 30.79 -31.95
N ILE A 182 30.99 30.65 -32.64
CA ILE A 182 32.29 30.62 -31.98
C ILE A 182 32.68 31.96 -31.37
N SER A 183 32.15 33.08 -31.86
CA SER A 183 32.39 34.41 -31.29
C SER A 183 32.01 34.51 -29.82
N VAL A 184 31.05 33.69 -29.35
CA VAL A 184 30.62 33.61 -27.94
C VAL A 184 31.76 33.15 -27.00
N LEU A 185 32.76 32.42 -27.51
CA LEU A 185 33.92 31.99 -26.72
C LEU A 185 34.91 33.13 -26.41
N TYR A 186 34.80 34.25 -27.12
CA TYR A 186 35.78 35.32 -27.10
C TYR A 186 35.15 36.62 -26.56
N PRO A 187 35.84 37.40 -25.70
CA PRO A 187 35.34 38.70 -25.26
C PRO A 187 35.04 39.65 -26.43
N PRO A 188 34.05 40.54 -26.33
CA PRO A 188 33.76 41.53 -27.37
C PRO A 188 35.01 42.34 -27.76
N GLY A 189 35.47 42.19 -29.00
CA GLY A 189 36.68 42.84 -29.53
C GLY A 189 37.98 42.03 -29.46
N ALA A 190 37.96 40.83 -28.89
CA ALA A 190 39.06 39.87 -29.02
C ALA A 190 39.05 39.19 -30.41
N GLY A 191 40.23 38.80 -30.91
CA GLY A 191 40.34 38.03 -32.15
C GLY A 191 39.90 36.58 -31.96
N GLU A 192 39.22 36.01 -32.95
CA GLU A 192 38.90 34.58 -32.96
C GLU A 192 40.18 33.74 -32.85
N GLY A 193 40.31 33.01 -31.74
CA GLY A 193 41.44 32.12 -31.49
C GLY A 193 42.61 32.76 -30.73
N ASP A 194 42.41 33.91 -30.07
CA ASP A 194 43.45 34.58 -29.26
C ASP A 194 43.28 34.45 -27.73
N CYS A 195 42.17 33.90 -27.22
CA CYS A 195 42.02 33.59 -25.78
C CYS A 195 41.35 32.23 -25.50
N MET A 196 41.51 31.75 -24.26
CA MET A 196 40.80 30.55 -23.76
C MET A 196 39.30 30.84 -23.53
N PRO A 197 38.44 29.82 -23.57
CA PRO A 197 37.05 29.96 -23.13
C PRO A 197 36.98 30.40 -21.67
N LYS A 198 36.04 31.29 -21.32
CA LYS A 198 35.73 31.64 -19.92
C LYS A 198 34.51 30.89 -19.37
N ALA A 199 33.55 30.56 -20.23
CA ALA A 199 32.37 29.77 -19.91
C ALA A 199 31.99 28.90 -21.10
N LEU A 200 31.65 27.65 -20.84
CA LEU A 200 31.19 26.67 -21.82
C LEU A 200 29.86 26.07 -21.34
N THR A 201 28.84 26.13 -22.20
CA THR A 201 27.52 25.56 -21.91
C THR A 201 27.56 24.04 -22.02
N LEU A 202 27.62 23.35 -20.88
CA LEU A 202 27.64 21.89 -20.78
C LEU A 202 26.33 21.27 -21.27
N VAL A 203 26.38 20.17 -22.03
CA VAL A 203 25.16 19.53 -22.56
C VAL A 203 24.97 18.07 -22.11
N GLU A 204 25.92 17.50 -21.37
CA GLU A 204 25.81 16.18 -20.71
C GLU A 204 26.74 16.07 -19.49
N ASN A 205 26.61 15.01 -18.69
CA ASN A 205 27.51 14.67 -17.57
C ASN A 205 27.57 15.72 -16.42
N HIS A 206 26.51 16.52 -16.23
CA HIS A 206 26.40 17.54 -15.17
C HIS A 206 26.67 16.96 -13.77
N ALA A 207 26.06 15.81 -13.44
CA ALA A 207 26.25 15.13 -12.15
C ALA A 207 27.72 14.76 -11.87
N LEU A 208 28.48 14.42 -12.91
CA LEU A 208 29.89 14.06 -12.81
C LEU A 208 30.77 15.29 -12.53
N VAL A 209 30.42 16.45 -13.09
CA VAL A 209 31.07 17.74 -12.74
C VAL A 209 30.83 18.04 -11.26
N VAL A 210 29.59 17.94 -10.77
CA VAL A 210 29.28 18.19 -9.36
C VAL A 210 29.96 17.19 -8.42
N ALA A 211 30.06 15.91 -8.81
CA ALA A 211 30.75 14.88 -8.03
C ALA A 211 32.26 15.17 -7.88
N TRP A 212 32.90 15.81 -8.87
CA TRP A 212 34.26 16.33 -8.70
C TRP A 212 34.32 17.46 -7.67
N TRP A 213 33.38 18.41 -7.71
CA TRP A 213 33.33 19.51 -6.73
C TRP A 213 33.13 19.00 -5.30
N LEU A 214 32.30 17.96 -5.12
CA LEU A 214 32.14 17.29 -3.83
C LEU A 214 33.42 16.57 -3.38
N ALA A 215 34.10 15.84 -4.28
CA ALA A 215 35.37 15.19 -3.96
C ALA A 215 36.45 16.21 -3.55
N MET A 216 36.50 17.37 -4.23
CA MET A 216 37.42 18.47 -3.89
C MET A 216 37.06 19.11 -2.55
N PHE A 217 35.78 19.35 -2.29
CA PHE A 217 35.29 19.86 -1.00
C PHE A 217 35.71 18.99 0.18
N GLU A 218 35.51 17.67 0.09
CA GLU A 218 35.93 16.72 1.13
C GLU A 218 37.45 16.70 1.31
N ALA A 219 38.22 16.73 0.21
CA ALA A 219 39.68 16.74 0.26
C ALA A 219 40.24 18.01 0.92
N LEU A 220 39.64 19.18 0.64
CA LEU A 220 39.96 20.46 1.27
C LEU A 220 39.58 20.47 2.76
N ARG A 221 38.40 19.95 3.11
CA ARG A 221 37.96 19.84 4.53
C ARG A 221 38.80 18.88 5.36
N ALA A 222 39.33 17.83 4.76
CA ALA A 222 40.25 16.90 5.40
C ALA A 222 41.72 17.39 5.42
N GLU A 223 41.99 18.58 4.86
CA GLU A 223 43.34 19.16 4.66
C GLU A 223 44.33 18.23 3.92
N THR A 224 43.80 17.29 3.13
CA THR A 224 44.59 16.27 2.41
C THR A 224 45.27 16.85 1.16
N GLN A 225 46.44 17.46 1.34
CA GLN A 225 47.15 18.18 0.27
C GLN A 225 47.40 17.35 -0.99
N ASP A 226 47.85 16.09 -0.86
CA ASP A 226 48.09 15.20 -2.00
C ASP A 226 46.79 14.92 -2.78
N ARG A 227 45.68 14.74 -2.07
CA ARG A 227 44.37 14.47 -2.65
C ARG A 227 43.83 15.68 -3.41
N VAL A 228 43.93 16.87 -2.82
CA VAL A 228 43.58 18.15 -3.46
C VAL A 228 44.42 18.35 -4.74
N ARG A 229 45.72 18.05 -4.68
CA ARG A 229 46.60 18.10 -5.86
C ARG A 229 46.14 17.14 -6.97
N LEU A 230 45.87 15.87 -6.66
CA LEU A 230 45.43 14.90 -7.67
C LEU A 230 44.08 15.29 -8.32
N LEU A 231 43.15 15.84 -7.53
CA LEU A 231 41.86 16.32 -8.04
C LEU A 231 42.03 17.58 -8.89
N TYR A 232 42.94 18.48 -8.52
CA TYR A 232 43.31 19.66 -9.31
C TYR A 232 43.94 19.30 -10.66
N GLU A 233 44.90 18.37 -10.69
CA GLU A 233 45.51 17.86 -11.93
C GLU A 233 44.47 17.16 -12.82
N CYS A 234 43.49 16.46 -12.23
CA CYS A 234 42.33 15.90 -12.93
C CYS A 234 41.44 16.97 -13.57
N ALA A 235 41.12 18.07 -12.87
CA ALA A 235 40.30 19.16 -13.40
C ALA A 235 40.95 19.90 -14.59
N LEU A 236 42.27 19.95 -14.66
CA LEU A 236 43.00 20.57 -15.78
C LEU A 236 43.36 19.61 -16.92
N THR A 237 42.86 18.36 -16.88
CA THR A 237 43.10 17.34 -17.91
C THR A 237 41.80 16.73 -18.47
N VAL A 238 40.65 17.34 -18.16
CA VAL A 238 39.32 16.88 -18.63
C VAL A 238 39.23 16.97 -20.15
N THR A 239 38.78 15.91 -20.81
CA THR A 239 38.50 16.00 -22.26
C THR A 239 37.19 16.73 -22.49
N ILE A 240 37.22 17.85 -23.20
CA ILE A 240 36.05 18.63 -23.59
C ILE A 240 35.80 18.48 -25.09
N ARG A 241 34.55 18.17 -25.46
CA ARG A 241 34.06 18.13 -26.83
C ARG A 241 33.11 19.29 -27.06
N LEU A 242 33.50 20.27 -27.87
CA LEU A 242 32.68 21.43 -28.19
C LEU A 242 32.00 21.27 -29.55
N TYR A 243 30.68 21.45 -29.54
CA TYR A 243 29.85 21.60 -30.73
C TYR A 243 29.62 23.10 -31.01
N VAL A 244 29.77 23.54 -32.25
CA VAL A 244 29.60 24.94 -32.69
C VAL A 244 28.62 25.00 -33.86
N GLY A 245 27.67 25.93 -33.85
CA GLY A 245 26.69 26.11 -34.94
C GLY A 245 25.79 24.90 -35.19
N THR A 246 25.86 23.89 -34.32
CA THR A 246 25.16 22.61 -34.48
C THR A 246 23.71 22.81 -34.09
N SER A 247 22.77 22.45 -34.98
CA SER A 247 21.34 22.55 -34.66
C SER A 247 20.95 21.67 -33.46
N LYS A 248 19.97 22.11 -32.66
CA LYS A 248 19.52 21.38 -31.46
C LYS A 248 19.19 19.91 -31.74
N GLN A 249 18.59 19.62 -32.90
CA GLN A 249 18.33 18.25 -33.36
C GLN A 249 19.62 17.45 -33.61
N ALA A 250 20.57 18.00 -34.37
CA ALA A 250 21.82 17.30 -34.69
C ALA A 250 22.64 17.05 -33.41
N LEU A 251 22.65 18.02 -32.51
CA LEU A 251 23.26 17.92 -31.19
C LEU A 251 22.63 16.80 -30.35
N ALA A 252 21.29 16.78 -30.22
CA ALA A 252 20.57 15.74 -29.50
C ALA A 252 20.86 14.33 -30.05
N LEU A 253 20.91 14.18 -31.38
CA LEU A 253 21.24 12.91 -32.03
C LEU A 253 22.69 12.47 -31.76
N MET A 254 23.66 13.38 -31.84
CA MET A 254 25.07 13.06 -31.65
C MET A 254 25.42 12.71 -30.20
N LEU A 255 24.88 13.46 -29.22
CA LEU A 255 25.09 13.16 -27.80
C LEU A 255 24.54 11.78 -27.45
N TRP A 256 23.33 11.46 -27.92
CA TRP A 256 22.71 10.15 -27.71
C TRP A 256 23.53 9.01 -28.33
N GLN A 257 24.04 9.15 -29.56
CA GLN A 257 24.93 8.14 -30.16
C GLN A 257 26.26 7.94 -29.42
N ALA A 258 26.61 8.83 -28.48
CA ALA A 258 27.70 8.65 -27.52
C ALA A 258 27.22 7.97 -26.22
N THR A 259 26.02 8.30 -25.72
CA THR A 259 25.38 7.68 -24.54
C THR A 259 25.22 6.16 -24.66
N ASP A 260 24.73 5.64 -25.79
CA ASP A 260 24.49 4.19 -26.03
C ASP A 260 25.79 3.33 -26.00
N LYS A 261 26.96 3.96 -25.78
CA LYS A 261 28.30 3.34 -25.72
C LYS A 261 29.01 3.53 -24.36
N LYS A 262 28.38 4.21 -23.39
CA LYS A 262 28.98 4.43 -22.06
C LYS A 262 28.99 3.14 -21.24
N LYS A 263 29.95 3.02 -20.30
CA LYS A 263 30.03 1.90 -19.35
C LYS A 263 28.89 2.00 -18.33
N GLN A 264 28.43 0.87 -17.80
CA GLN A 264 27.34 0.78 -16.82
C GLN A 264 27.49 1.72 -15.60
N VAL A 265 28.72 1.95 -15.13
CA VAL A 265 29.04 2.86 -14.02
C VAL A 265 28.81 4.34 -14.36
N LEU A 266 28.86 4.74 -15.63
CA LEU A 266 28.55 6.10 -16.08
C LEU A 266 27.05 6.29 -16.38
N ALA A 267 26.25 5.21 -16.44
CA ALA A 267 24.82 5.29 -16.73
C ALA A 267 23.99 6.01 -15.63
N VAL A 268 24.55 6.16 -14.43
CA VAL A 268 23.99 6.98 -13.35
C VAL A 268 23.94 8.46 -13.78
N ALA A 269 24.96 8.92 -14.51
CA ALA A 269 25.12 10.29 -15.01
C ALA A 269 24.41 10.58 -16.34
N ASP A 270 23.74 9.58 -16.92
CA ASP A 270 23.05 9.68 -18.22
C ASP A 270 21.59 10.15 -18.10
N ASP A 271 21.03 10.57 -19.25
CA ASP A 271 19.64 11.00 -19.39
C ASP A 271 18.65 9.96 -18.84
N ASN A 272 17.76 10.38 -17.93
CA ASN A 272 16.58 9.59 -17.62
C ASN A 272 15.56 9.61 -18.78
N VAL A 273 14.51 8.79 -18.67
CA VAL A 273 13.49 8.64 -19.72
C VAL A 273 12.79 9.96 -20.10
N ILE A 274 12.67 10.93 -19.17
CA ILE A 274 12.07 12.25 -19.43
C ILE A 274 13.01 13.09 -20.31
N THR A 275 14.27 13.20 -19.92
CA THR A 275 15.27 14.01 -20.62
C THR A 275 15.48 13.48 -22.04
N PHE A 276 15.55 12.15 -22.13
CA PHE A 276 15.59 11.42 -23.39
C PHE A 276 14.32 11.64 -24.24
N ALA A 277 13.13 11.61 -23.65
CA ALA A 277 11.86 11.90 -24.34
C ALA A 277 11.80 13.33 -24.90
N LYS A 278 12.21 14.34 -24.12
CA LYS A 278 12.26 15.74 -24.57
C LYS A 278 13.28 15.93 -25.71
N LYS A 279 14.46 15.30 -25.62
CA LYS A 279 15.44 15.28 -26.73
C LYS A 279 14.88 14.56 -27.97
N PHE A 280 14.12 13.48 -27.79
CA PHE A 280 13.43 12.77 -28.86
C PHE A 280 12.35 13.63 -29.55
N GLN A 281 11.56 14.40 -28.79
CA GLN A 281 10.58 15.35 -29.35
C GLN A 281 11.26 16.34 -30.31
N ILE A 282 12.37 16.98 -29.88
CA ILE A 282 13.16 17.89 -30.72
C ILE A 282 13.63 17.18 -32.01
N ILE A 283 14.05 15.92 -31.91
CA ILE A 283 14.46 15.13 -33.08
C ILE A 283 13.27 14.86 -34.03
N VAL A 284 12.08 14.53 -33.50
CA VAL A 284 10.88 14.25 -34.30
C VAL A 284 10.35 15.50 -34.99
N GLU A 285 10.24 16.63 -34.28
CA GLU A 285 9.71 17.90 -34.80
C GLU A 285 10.54 18.45 -35.97
N ASN A 286 11.87 18.28 -35.90
CA ASN A 286 12.80 18.88 -36.86
C ASN A 286 13.22 17.93 -38.00
N CYS A 287 12.85 16.64 -37.99
CA CYS A 287 13.36 15.67 -39.00
C CYS A 287 12.83 15.87 -40.42
N GLY A 288 11.76 16.64 -40.61
CA GLY A 288 11.11 16.83 -41.91
C GLY A 288 10.40 15.58 -42.49
N VAL A 289 10.62 14.39 -41.90
CA VAL A 289 9.98 13.13 -42.31
C VAL A 289 8.58 13.03 -41.70
N LYS A 290 7.56 13.07 -42.56
CA LYS A 290 6.15 12.91 -42.14
C LYS A 290 5.68 11.46 -42.19
N GLY A 291 4.95 11.06 -41.15
CA GLY A 291 4.29 9.77 -41.03
C GLY A 291 5.15 8.70 -40.34
N ILE A 292 4.60 8.10 -39.28
CA ILE A 292 5.34 7.24 -38.34
C ILE A 292 6.07 6.06 -38.99
N GLY A 293 5.54 5.47 -40.08
CA GLY A 293 6.23 4.39 -40.80
C GLY A 293 7.58 4.83 -41.36
N LYS A 294 7.60 5.96 -42.07
CA LYS A 294 8.83 6.54 -42.65
C LYS A 294 9.78 7.07 -41.57
N GLN A 295 9.22 7.61 -40.49
CA GLN A 295 10.00 8.05 -39.34
C GLN A 295 10.73 6.85 -38.70
N LEU A 296 10.05 5.72 -38.45
CA LEU A 296 10.68 4.50 -37.90
C LEU A 296 11.77 3.93 -38.83
N GLU A 297 11.59 3.98 -40.15
CA GLU A 297 12.63 3.62 -41.13
C GLU A 297 13.83 4.57 -41.04
N HIS A 298 13.59 5.88 -40.91
CA HIS A 298 14.63 6.89 -40.75
C HIS A 298 15.39 6.74 -39.41
N TRP A 299 14.69 6.52 -38.30
CA TRP A 299 15.26 6.22 -36.99
C TRP A 299 16.18 5.00 -37.04
N LYS A 300 15.73 3.92 -37.70
CA LYS A 300 16.56 2.73 -37.92
C LYS A 300 17.79 3.04 -38.78
N ALA A 301 17.65 3.85 -39.83
CA ALA A 301 18.75 4.21 -40.72
C ALA A 301 19.83 5.07 -40.03
N ILE A 302 19.46 5.92 -39.06
CA ILE A 302 20.40 6.74 -38.28
C ILE A 302 20.87 6.07 -36.97
N GLY A 303 20.53 4.78 -36.75
CA GLY A 303 20.98 4.01 -35.58
C GLY A 303 20.34 4.44 -34.25
N LEU A 304 19.10 4.90 -34.27
CA LEU A 304 18.41 5.50 -33.13
C LEU A 304 17.90 4.42 -32.13
N ASN A 305 18.56 4.28 -30.98
CA ASN A 305 18.33 3.21 -29.99
C ASN A 305 18.06 3.75 -28.57
N PHE A 306 16.96 3.37 -27.92
CA PHE A 306 16.79 3.59 -26.47
C PHE A 306 17.29 2.35 -25.72
N MET A 307 18.25 2.51 -24.80
CA MET A 307 18.82 1.41 -24.00
C MET A 307 19.23 0.19 -24.86
N GLY A 308 20.05 0.43 -25.90
CA GLY A 308 20.49 -0.59 -26.86
C GLY A 308 19.39 -1.16 -27.78
N LYS A 309 18.15 -0.68 -27.73
CA LYS A 309 17.02 -1.17 -28.55
C LYS A 309 16.54 -0.09 -29.53
N THR A 310 16.53 -0.42 -30.82
CA THR A 310 16.04 0.50 -31.88
C THR A 310 14.63 1.00 -31.60
N VAL A 311 14.40 2.30 -31.82
CA VAL A 311 13.10 2.93 -31.59
C VAL A 311 12.02 2.29 -32.47
N TYR A 312 11.11 1.56 -31.83
CA TYR A 312 9.96 0.89 -32.45
C TYR A 312 8.66 1.66 -32.18
N ARG A 313 7.57 1.31 -32.88
CA ARG A 313 6.32 2.10 -32.90
C ARG A 313 5.77 2.50 -31.52
N MET A 314 5.70 1.56 -30.57
CA MET A 314 5.15 1.88 -29.24
C MET A 314 6.09 2.76 -28.42
N LEU A 315 7.42 2.56 -28.55
CA LEU A 315 8.42 3.41 -27.91
C LEU A 315 8.39 4.83 -28.49
N HIS A 316 8.21 5.00 -29.80
CA HIS A 316 8.03 6.32 -30.41
C HIS A 316 6.84 7.09 -29.79
N TYR A 317 5.68 6.46 -29.66
CA TYR A 317 4.52 7.09 -29.00
C TYR A 317 4.77 7.35 -27.50
N ALA A 318 5.41 6.41 -26.81
CA ALA A 318 5.76 6.57 -25.39
C ALA A 318 6.64 7.80 -25.14
N LEU A 319 7.68 7.98 -25.94
CA LEU A 319 8.59 9.11 -25.81
C LEU A 319 7.91 10.44 -26.11
N LEU A 320 7.09 10.52 -27.16
CA LEU A 320 6.36 11.76 -27.48
C LEU A 320 5.36 12.13 -26.38
N ALA A 321 4.69 11.15 -25.77
CA ALA A 321 3.82 11.38 -24.62
C ALA A 321 4.62 11.88 -23.40
N ILE A 322 5.68 11.17 -23.01
CA ILE A 322 6.54 11.50 -21.85
C ILE A 322 7.17 12.89 -21.98
N ALA A 323 7.44 13.35 -23.20
CA ALA A 323 7.97 14.69 -23.44
C ALA A 323 6.99 15.83 -23.04
N GLN A 324 5.68 15.56 -23.02
CA GLN A 324 4.63 16.53 -22.65
C GLN A 324 4.37 16.63 -21.13
N LEU A 325 5.13 15.94 -20.28
CA LEU A 325 4.95 16.04 -18.82
C LEU A 325 5.15 17.48 -18.33
N SER A 326 4.23 17.99 -17.51
CA SER A 326 4.38 19.31 -16.86
C SER A 326 5.64 19.34 -15.97
N ASP A 327 6.18 20.53 -15.71
CA ASP A 327 7.36 20.65 -14.84
C ASP A 327 7.07 20.22 -13.39
N LYS A 328 5.80 20.31 -12.95
CA LYS A 328 5.36 19.79 -11.65
C LYS A 328 5.26 18.26 -11.67
N ALA A 329 4.76 17.64 -12.73
CA ALA A 329 4.79 16.18 -12.89
C ALA A 329 6.23 15.66 -12.92
N GLN A 330 7.15 16.37 -13.60
CA GLN A 330 8.56 16.02 -13.61
C GLN A 330 9.20 16.12 -12.21
N ALA A 331 8.89 17.16 -11.43
CA ALA A 331 9.40 17.31 -10.07
C ALA A 331 8.91 16.17 -9.14
N LEU A 332 7.63 15.82 -9.21
CA LEU A 332 7.07 14.68 -8.47
C LEU A 332 7.72 13.36 -8.90
N LEU A 333 8.00 13.18 -10.19
CA LEU A 333 8.65 11.97 -10.68
C LEU A 333 10.12 11.87 -10.24
N GLN A 334 10.85 12.99 -10.18
CA GLN A 334 12.20 13.05 -9.62
C GLN A 334 12.21 12.68 -8.13
N GLU A 335 11.21 13.13 -7.39
CA GLU A 335 11.06 12.79 -5.98
C GLU A 335 10.68 11.32 -5.77
N LEU A 336 9.86 10.74 -6.66
CA LEU A 336 9.52 9.32 -6.65
C LEU A 336 10.73 8.45 -6.99
N GLU A 337 11.54 8.86 -8.00
CA GLU A 337 12.83 8.26 -8.32
C GLU A 337 13.79 8.29 -7.12
N SER A 338 13.75 9.35 -6.30
CA SER A 338 14.69 9.52 -5.20
C SER A 338 14.34 8.69 -3.98
N LYS A 339 13.04 8.45 -3.73
CA LYS A 339 12.59 7.62 -2.60
C LYS A 339 12.49 6.13 -2.94
N ALA A 340 11.98 5.78 -4.12
CA ALA A 340 11.73 4.39 -4.53
C ALA A 340 12.68 3.87 -5.63
N GLY A 341 13.62 4.68 -6.11
CA GLY A 341 14.57 4.33 -7.15
C GLY A 341 14.00 4.39 -8.58
N ARG A 342 14.87 4.58 -9.58
CA ARG A 342 14.47 4.62 -11.00
C ARG A 342 13.71 3.36 -11.46
N ALA A 343 14.03 2.20 -10.88
CA ALA A 343 13.37 0.92 -11.17
C ALA A 343 11.85 0.96 -10.98
N PHE A 344 11.34 1.82 -10.09
CA PHE A 344 9.92 1.97 -9.79
C PHE A 344 9.11 2.35 -11.05
N LEU A 345 9.46 3.46 -11.73
CA LEU A 345 8.69 3.97 -12.89
C LEU A 345 9.52 4.34 -14.14
N THR A 346 10.81 4.66 -14.03
CA THR A 346 11.58 5.38 -15.06
C THR A 346 12.79 4.65 -15.66
N GLU A 347 13.18 3.50 -15.10
CA GLU A 347 14.17 2.58 -15.69
C GLU A 347 13.73 2.05 -17.07
N GLY A 348 12.46 2.21 -17.44
CA GLY A 348 11.98 1.96 -18.79
C GLY A 348 10.81 2.85 -19.17
N HIS A 349 10.53 2.94 -20.46
CA HIS A 349 9.45 3.78 -21.01
C HIS A 349 8.05 3.22 -20.72
N SER A 350 7.89 1.90 -20.61
CA SER A 350 6.58 1.25 -20.61
C SER A 350 5.70 1.62 -19.41
N LYS A 351 6.25 1.62 -18.18
CA LYS A 351 5.47 1.88 -16.97
C LYS A 351 4.92 3.31 -16.98
N LEU A 352 5.81 4.31 -17.11
CA LEU A 352 5.45 5.72 -17.19
C LEU A 352 4.49 6.04 -18.35
N HIS A 353 4.74 5.53 -19.56
CA HIS A 353 3.81 5.72 -20.68
C HIS A 353 2.44 5.11 -20.41
N ASN A 354 2.36 3.94 -19.76
CA ASN A 354 1.08 3.33 -19.43
C ASN A 354 0.29 4.14 -18.40
N VAL A 355 0.97 4.78 -17.42
CA VAL A 355 0.36 5.77 -16.53
C VAL A 355 -0.23 6.92 -17.35
N MET A 356 0.59 7.58 -18.17
CA MET A 356 0.17 8.74 -18.98
C MET A 356 -0.96 8.43 -19.97
N ARG A 357 -0.87 7.30 -20.66
CA ARG A 357 -1.88 6.83 -21.63
C ARG A 357 -3.25 6.57 -20.98
N ARG A 358 -3.26 6.05 -19.74
CA ARG A 358 -4.50 5.82 -18.97
C ARG A 358 -5.06 7.11 -18.37
N ALA A 359 -4.17 8.03 -17.99
CA ALA A 359 -4.48 9.36 -17.48
C ALA A 359 -5.09 10.30 -18.54
N GLY A 360 -4.83 10.04 -19.82
CA GLY A 360 -5.35 10.84 -20.94
C GLY A 360 -4.45 12.01 -21.36
N ALA A 361 -3.17 11.99 -20.96
CA ALA A 361 -2.20 13.00 -21.34
C ALA A 361 -2.06 13.07 -22.88
N GLY A 362 -2.35 14.26 -23.45
CA GLY A 362 -2.39 14.49 -24.90
C GLY A 362 -3.74 14.99 -25.46
N ALA A 363 -4.71 15.34 -24.60
CA ALA A 363 -5.94 16.04 -24.99
C ALA A 363 -5.89 17.53 -24.59
N ASP A 364 -6.29 18.43 -25.50
CA ASP A 364 -6.25 19.89 -25.33
C ASP A 364 -7.25 20.42 -24.27
N ASN A 365 -6.89 20.38 -22.98
CA ASN A 365 -7.65 21.04 -21.91
C ASN A 365 -6.69 21.76 -20.95
N SER A 366 -6.56 23.09 -21.10
CA SER A 366 -5.54 23.91 -20.45
C SER A 366 -5.92 24.48 -19.07
N GLU A 367 -7.02 24.05 -18.46
CA GLU A 367 -7.56 24.65 -17.22
C GLU A 367 -7.85 23.63 -16.08
N ALA A 368 -7.51 22.36 -16.27
CA ALA A 368 -7.64 21.32 -15.24
C ALA A 368 -6.26 20.90 -14.70
N ILE A 369 -6.19 20.52 -13.42
CA ILE A 369 -4.98 19.92 -12.81
C ILE A 369 -4.65 18.64 -13.59
N ASP A 370 -3.39 18.49 -14.04
CA ASP A 370 -2.94 17.35 -14.85
C ASP A 370 -3.20 16.03 -14.09
N PRO A 371 -4.02 15.10 -14.64
CA PRO A 371 -4.27 13.80 -14.02
C PRO A 371 -2.99 12.98 -13.78
N VAL A 372 -1.92 13.22 -14.54
CA VAL A 372 -0.61 12.59 -14.30
C VAL A 372 0.05 13.13 -13.03
N GLU A 373 -0.04 14.44 -12.74
CA GLU A 373 0.45 15.01 -11.48
C GLU A 373 -0.27 14.40 -10.28
N GLN A 374 -1.59 14.26 -10.35
CA GLN A 374 -2.39 13.68 -9.27
C GLN A 374 -2.02 12.20 -9.03
N LEU A 375 -1.80 11.42 -10.09
CA LEU A 375 -1.33 10.04 -9.97
C LEU A 375 0.08 9.93 -9.38
N LEU A 376 0.99 10.84 -9.74
CA LEU A 376 2.34 10.86 -9.17
C LEU A 376 2.32 11.28 -7.69
N HIS A 377 1.45 12.21 -7.29
CA HIS A 377 1.19 12.54 -5.89
C HIS A 377 0.70 11.32 -5.10
N LEU A 378 -0.25 10.54 -5.65
CA LEU A 378 -0.73 9.32 -4.98
C LEU A 378 0.37 8.26 -4.84
N LEU A 379 1.17 8.01 -5.89
CA LEU A 379 2.33 7.09 -5.80
C LEU A 379 3.33 7.53 -4.74
N LEU A 380 3.58 8.83 -4.62
CA LEU A 380 4.46 9.37 -3.58
C LEU A 380 3.90 9.17 -2.16
N VAL A 381 2.59 9.30 -1.94
CA VAL A 381 1.99 9.03 -0.62
C VAL A 381 2.05 7.54 -0.27
N GLU A 382 1.81 6.63 -1.23
CA GLU A 382 1.96 5.18 -1.03
C GLU A 382 3.41 4.77 -0.73
N VAL A 383 4.39 5.41 -1.36
CA VAL A 383 5.83 5.21 -1.08
C VAL A 383 6.21 5.82 0.28
N ASP A 384 5.74 7.03 0.59
CA ASP A 384 6.02 7.73 1.85
C ASP A 384 5.40 7.02 3.07
N GLY A 385 4.31 6.27 2.87
CA GLY A 385 3.70 5.39 3.87
C GLY A 385 4.23 3.95 3.88
N GLU A 386 5.36 3.67 3.21
CA GLU A 386 5.97 2.34 3.06
C GLU A 386 5.08 1.25 2.41
N LYS A 387 3.93 1.62 1.84
CA LYS A 387 2.94 0.70 1.23
C LYS A 387 3.35 0.18 -0.15
N LEU A 388 4.22 0.88 -0.86
CA LEU A 388 4.77 0.42 -2.14
C LEU A 388 6.29 0.49 -2.19
N GLN A 389 6.94 -0.61 -2.58
CA GLN A 389 8.38 -0.66 -2.85
C GLN A 389 8.67 -0.88 -4.35
N ALA A 390 9.93 -0.72 -4.74
CA ALA A 390 10.40 -0.84 -6.12
C ALA A 390 10.02 -2.16 -6.81
N GLN A 391 9.94 -3.24 -6.02
CA GLN A 391 9.59 -4.59 -6.48
C GLN A 391 8.10 -4.76 -6.82
N ASP A 392 7.22 -4.00 -6.18
CA ASP A 392 5.76 -4.11 -6.33
C ASP A 392 5.27 -3.37 -7.59
N ALA A 393 6.00 -2.32 -8.00
CA ALA A 393 5.75 -1.46 -9.15
C ALA A 393 5.96 -2.16 -10.51
N THR A 394 5.37 -3.34 -10.71
CA THR A 394 5.44 -4.12 -11.95
C THR A 394 4.58 -3.52 -13.07
N SER A 395 4.77 -3.95 -14.34
CA SER A 395 3.89 -3.50 -15.43
C SER A 395 2.43 -3.96 -15.21
N ASP A 396 2.23 -5.15 -14.66
CA ASP A 396 0.92 -5.72 -14.38
C ASP A 396 0.22 -5.02 -13.20
N PHE A 397 0.97 -4.51 -12.22
CA PHE A 397 0.43 -3.63 -11.17
C PHE A 397 -0.19 -2.36 -11.77
N PHE A 398 0.50 -1.68 -12.69
CA PHE A 398 -0.02 -0.46 -13.31
C PHE A 398 -1.13 -0.73 -14.35
N GLU A 399 -1.01 -1.77 -15.19
CA GLU A 399 -1.98 -2.03 -16.27
C GLU A 399 -3.18 -2.90 -15.86
N GLY A 400 -3.01 -3.76 -14.86
CA GLY A 400 -3.82 -4.97 -14.72
C GLY A 400 -3.32 -6.06 -15.68
N GLY A 401 -3.55 -7.33 -15.33
CA GLY A 401 -3.16 -8.46 -16.17
C GLY A 401 -3.89 -8.48 -17.53
N ARG A 402 -3.45 -9.34 -18.46
CA ARG A 402 -4.08 -9.49 -19.78
C ARG A 402 -4.85 -10.80 -19.88
N GLY A 403 -6.16 -10.76 -19.69
CA GLY A 403 -7.05 -11.92 -19.87
C GLY A 403 -8.43 -11.72 -19.25
N ALA A 404 -9.36 -12.62 -19.57
CA ALA A 404 -10.64 -12.70 -18.86
C ALA A 404 -10.38 -13.16 -17.41
N GLY A 405 -10.69 -12.30 -16.43
CA GLY A 405 -10.37 -12.52 -15.02
C GLY A 405 -9.12 -11.80 -14.51
N ALA A 406 -8.48 -10.95 -15.33
CA ALA A 406 -7.42 -10.07 -14.85
C ALA A 406 -7.98 -8.88 -14.06
N GLY A 407 -7.40 -8.58 -12.90
CA GLY A 407 -7.81 -7.45 -12.06
C GLY A 407 -7.51 -6.08 -12.68
N VAL A 408 -8.28 -5.07 -12.27
CA VAL A 408 -8.10 -3.67 -12.69
C VAL A 408 -6.77 -3.14 -12.14
N GLY A 409 -5.91 -2.61 -13.02
CA GLY A 409 -4.62 -2.04 -12.64
C GLY A 409 -4.72 -0.76 -11.83
N TRP A 410 -3.71 -0.50 -11.00
CA TRP A 410 -3.64 0.61 -10.05
C TRP A 410 -3.96 1.96 -10.69
N VAL A 411 -3.48 2.23 -11.92
CA VAL A 411 -3.72 3.52 -12.59
C VAL A 411 -5.21 3.76 -12.88
N ALA A 412 -5.95 2.71 -13.27
CA ALA A 412 -7.37 2.84 -13.53
C ALA A 412 -8.16 3.08 -12.24
N MET A 413 -7.81 2.36 -11.16
CA MET A 413 -8.40 2.55 -9.83
C MET A 413 -8.16 3.98 -9.30
N SER A 414 -6.91 4.45 -9.32
CA SER A 414 -6.55 5.78 -8.84
C SER A 414 -7.22 6.90 -9.63
N LEU A 415 -7.44 6.73 -10.94
CA LEU A 415 -8.22 7.69 -11.73
C LEU A 415 -9.72 7.68 -11.36
N CYS A 416 -10.29 6.54 -10.97
CA CYS A 416 -11.66 6.49 -10.44
C CYS A 416 -11.74 7.20 -9.07
N LYS A 417 -10.79 6.97 -8.16
CA LYS A 417 -10.68 7.69 -6.87
C LYS A 417 -10.62 9.21 -7.08
N LEU A 418 -9.74 9.68 -7.97
CA LEU A 418 -9.58 11.10 -8.29
C LEU A 418 -10.83 11.70 -8.95
N ALA A 419 -11.54 10.95 -9.80
CA ALA A 419 -12.80 11.41 -10.41
C ALA A 419 -13.92 11.62 -9.36
N VAL A 420 -14.04 10.70 -8.39
CA VAL A 420 -14.96 10.85 -7.25
C VAL A 420 -14.55 12.06 -6.40
N LEU A 421 -13.28 12.17 -6.02
CA LEU A 421 -12.75 13.28 -5.22
C LEU A 421 -12.95 14.65 -5.90
N GLY A 422 -12.81 14.74 -7.22
CA GLY A 422 -13.07 15.95 -7.99
C GLY A 422 -14.56 16.37 -7.96
N LYS A 423 -15.49 15.42 -7.94
CA LYS A 423 -16.93 15.71 -7.78
C LYS A 423 -17.29 16.10 -6.34
N VAL A 424 -16.69 15.45 -5.36
CA VAL A 424 -16.76 15.83 -3.93
C VAL A 424 -16.34 17.30 -3.74
N CYS A 425 -15.20 17.70 -4.32
CA CYS A 425 -14.74 19.08 -4.29
C CYS A 425 -15.71 20.04 -5.01
N GLY A 426 -16.28 19.62 -6.13
CA GLY A 426 -17.29 20.40 -6.85
C GLY A 426 -18.52 20.72 -6.01
N VAL A 427 -19.00 19.78 -5.19
CA VAL A 427 -20.12 20.01 -4.26
C VAL A 427 -19.71 20.96 -3.13
N LEU A 428 -18.57 20.70 -2.46
CA LEU A 428 -18.05 21.60 -1.42
C LEU A 428 -17.87 23.04 -1.91
N SER A 429 -17.51 23.24 -3.19
CA SER A 429 -17.26 24.58 -3.74
C SER A 429 -18.51 25.43 -3.94
N THR A 430 -19.69 24.82 -3.79
CA THR A 430 -21.00 25.50 -3.75
C THR A 430 -21.49 25.78 -2.33
N SER A 431 -20.76 25.33 -1.30
CA SER A 431 -21.09 25.59 0.10
C SER A 431 -20.54 26.95 0.55
N GLU A 432 -21.37 27.76 1.21
CA GLU A 432 -20.95 29.02 1.83
C GLU A 432 -20.25 28.82 3.19
N GLU A 433 -20.15 27.57 3.67
CA GLU A 433 -19.59 27.23 4.97
C GLU A 433 -18.06 27.37 5.04
N ALA A 434 -17.56 28.00 6.09
CA ALA A 434 -16.13 28.29 6.26
C ALA A 434 -15.26 27.02 6.36
N TRP A 435 -15.80 25.95 6.96
CA TRP A 435 -15.09 24.66 7.04
C TRP A 435 -14.97 23.99 5.66
N ALA A 436 -15.97 24.14 4.77
CA ALA A 436 -15.97 23.55 3.43
C ALA A 436 -14.89 24.19 2.55
N SER A 437 -14.72 25.51 2.68
CA SER A 437 -13.60 26.24 2.05
C SER A 437 -12.23 25.78 2.57
N ASN A 438 -12.09 25.48 3.87
CA ASN A 438 -10.85 24.96 4.45
C ASN A 438 -10.57 23.50 3.98
N ALA A 439 -11.58 22.63 4.01
CA ALA A 439 -11.49 21.26 3.49
C ALA A 439 -11.12 21.23 2.00
N LEU A 440 -11.71 22.12 1.19
CA LEU A 440 -11.31 22.34 -0.20
C LEU A 440 -9.86 22.79 -0.33
N GLN A 441 -9.39 23.68 0.53
CA GLN A 441 -8.01 24.15 0.50
C GLN A 441 -7.01 23.05 0.89
N GLN A 442 -7.41 22.10 1.73
CA GLN A 442 -6.63 20.90 2.08
C GLN A 442 -6.64 19.86 0.96
N ILE A 443 -7.79 19.58 0.34
CA ILE A 443 -7.90 18.57 -0.74
C ILE A 443 -7.29 19.07 -2.06
N ASN A 444 -7.47 20.34 -2.42
CA ASN A 444 -6.82 20.93 -3.61
C ASN A 444 -5.29 21.04 -3.45
N ASP A 445 -4.77 20.90 -2.22
CA ASP A 445 -3.36 20.94 -1.89
C ASP A 445 -2.87 19.61 -1.29
N LEU A 446 -3.01 18.53 -2.08
CA LEU A 446 -2.36 17.23 -1.83
C LEU A 446 -0.83 17.33 -1.61
N GLY A 447 -0.21 18.47 -1.94
CA GLY A 447 1.16 18.80 -1.55
C GLY A 447 1.31 19.14 -0.06
N LYS A 448 0.40 19.94 0.53
CA LYS A 448 0.36 20.22 1.97
C LYS A 448 0.01 19.00 2.81
N ALA A 449 -0.96 18.20 2.38
CA ALA A 449 -1.27 16.89 2.96
C ALA A 449 0.01 16.08 3.22
N ARG A 450 0.83 15.99 2.17
CA ARG A 450 2.11 15.29 2.19
C ARG A 450 3.19 15.97 3.04
N GLN A 451 3.23 17.31 3.09
CA GLN A 451 4.11 18.05 4.02
C GLN A 451 3.72 17.85 5.49
N ALA A 452 2.43 17.64 5.80
CA ALA A 452 1.98 17.28 7.15
C ALA A 452 2.46 15.87 7.54
N LEU A 453 2.35 14.90 6.63
CA LEU A 453 2.90 13.55 6.80
C LEU A 453 4.42 13.54 7.01
N ALA A 454 5.17 14.25 6.16
CA ALA A 454 6.63 14.34 6.29
C ALA A 454 7.04 14.93 7.66
N LYS A 455 6.35 15.99 8.11
CA LYS A 455 6.57 16.58 9.43
C LYS A 455 6.14 15.68 10.59
N ALA A 456 5.13 14.82 10.41
CA ALA A 456 4.74 13.84 11.42
C ALA A 456 5.80 12.73 11.55
N ALA A 457 6.32 12.23 10.43
CA ALA A 457 7.39 11.24 10.39
C ALA A 457 8.75 11.78 10.91
N GLU A 458 9.00 13.08 10.79
CA GLU A 458 10.16 13.75 11.39
C GLU A 458 10.02 14.04 12.90
N ALA A 459 8.80 14.09 13.43
CA ALA A 459 8.53 14.54 14.80
C ALA A 459 8.67 13.43 15.86
N GLU A 460 8.43 12.16 15.50
CA GLU A 460 8.50 11.02 16.43
C GLU A 460 8.77 9.71 15.69
N SER A 461 9.53 8.80 16.30
CA SER A 461 9.97 7.53 15.68
C SER A 461 8.89 6.45 15.71
N VAL A 462 7.71 6.74 15.16
CA VAL A 462 6.51 5.91 15.24
C VAL A 462 6.09 5.43 13.84
N LYS A 463 5.87 4.12 13.69
CA LYS A 463 5.25 3.56 12.48
C LYS A 463 3.78 4.00 12.42
N VAL A 464 3.44 4.87 11.47
CA VAL A 464 2.06 5.28 11.22
C VAL A 464 1.28 4.11 10.62
N SER A 465 0.17 3.72 11.23
CA SER A 465 -0.70 2.63 10.74
C SER A 465 -1.48 3.06 9.49
N GLU A 466 -2.08 2.08 8.79
CA GLU A 466 -2.81 2.35 7.54
C GLU A 466 -3.94 3.38 7.67
N ASP A 467 -4.67 3.36 8.78
CA ASP A 467 -5.74 4.33 9.11
C ASP A 467 -5.17 5.71 9.54
N GLY A 468 -3.95 5.72 10.08
CA GLY A 468 -3.28 6.93 10.55
C GLY A 468 -2.74 7.81 9.42
N LEU A 469 -2.39 7.24 8.26
CA LEU A 469 -1.73 7.96 7.17
C LEU A 469 -2.57 9.13 6.64
N TRP A 470 -3.81 8.85 6.24
CA TRP A 470 -4.73 9.87 5.73
C TRP A 470 -5.40 10.67 6.85
N SER A 471 -5.59 10.09 8.04
CA SER A 471 -6.04 10.86 9.21
C SER A 471 -5.04 11.96 9.60
N ALA A 472 -3.73 11.67 9.57
CA ALA A 472 -2.67 12.65 9.83
C ALA A 472 -2.60 13.77 8.77
N VAL A 473 -2.85 13.44 7.50
CA VAL A 473 -2.95 14.40 6.37
C VAL A 473 -3.93 15.54 6.67
N PHE A 474 -5.11 15.22 7.21
CA PHE A 474 -6.19 16.18 7.45
C PHE A 474 -6.18 16.77 8.89
N SER A 475 -5.21 16.37 9.73
CA SER A 475 -5.11 16.77 11.15
C SER A 475 -4.23 18.02 11.41
N SER A 476 -3.84 18.78 10.38
CA SER A 476 -2.85 19.87 10.51
C SER A 476 -3.35 21.14 11.22
N LYS A 477 -3.36 21.13 12.56
CA LYS A 477 -3.33 22.25 13.55
C LYS A 477 -4.28 23.46 13.44
N ASP A 478 -4.81 23.85 12.29
CA ASP A 478 -5.83 24.90 12.17
C ASP A 478 -7.23 24.28 12.30
N ALA A 479 -7.54 23.94 13.56
CA ALA A 479 -8.79 23.40 14.11
C ALA A 479 -9.95 23.17 13.12
N VAL A 480 -9.98 21.97 12.54
CA VAL A 480 -11.24 21.36 12.10
C VAL A 480 -12.08 21.07 13.36
N PRO A 481 -13.30 21.63 13.51
CA PRO A 481 -14.06 21.48 14.75
C PRO A 481 -14.46 20.01 15.03
N PRO A 482 -14.58 19.59 16.31
CA PRO A 482 -15.04 18.24 16.65
C PRO A 482 -16.46 18.00 16.12
N GLY A 483 -16.61 17.07 15.18
CA GLY A 483 -17.88 16.76 14.52
C GLY A 483 -17.70 16.35 13.05
N TYR A 484 -18.78 16.48 12.27
CA TYR A 484 -19.04 15.98 10.91
C TYR A 484 -17.91 16.08 9.86
N ALA A 485 -16.94 16.96 10.05
CA ALA A 485 -15.75 17.00 9.21
C ALA A 485 -14.87 15.75 9.39
N ALA A 486 -14.92 15.07 10.54
CA ALA A 486 -14.23 13.80 10.79
C ALA A 486 -14.77 12.66 9.90
N ASP A 487 -16.08 12.55 9.73
CA ASP A 487 -16.70 11.53 8.88
C ASP A 487 -16.40 11.78 7.39
N PHE A 488 -16.38 13.05 7.00
CA PHE A 488 -15.94 13.47 5.67
C PHE A 488 -14.45 13.16 5.42
N ILE A 489 -13.59 13.44 6.40
CA ILE A 489 -12.16 13.10 6.38
C ILE A 489 -11.98 11.58 6.32
N ALA A 490 -12.76 10.80 7.06
CA ALA A 490 -12.75 9.34 7.02
C ALA A 490 -13.20 8.79 5.66
N TYR A 491 -14.25 9.37 5.05
CA TYR A 491 -14.68 9.02 3.69
C TYR A 491 -13.57 9.27 2.65
N VAL A 492 -12.92 10.45 2.68
CA VAL A 492 -11.80 10.76 1.78
C VAL A 492 -10.59 9.85 2.05
N SER A 493 -10.32 9.53 3.32
CA SER A 493 -9.26 8.60 3.73
C SER A 493 -9.51 7.18 3.22
N ASN A 494 -10.74 6.67 3.34
CA ASN A 494 -11.15 5.36 2.83
C ASN A 494 -11.13 5.31 1.30
N LEU A 495 -11.56 6.39 0.63
CA LEU A 495 -11.51 6.50 -0.83
C LEU A 495 -10.07 6.45 -1.36
N LEU A 496 -9.16 7.21 -0.77
CA LEU A 496 -7.75 7.23 -1.19
C LEU A 496 -7.04 5.94 -0.78
N GLY A 497 -7.19 5.51 0.47
CA GLY A 497 -6.63 4.28 1.03
C GLY A 497 -7.15 2.96 0.43
N GLY A 498 -8.20 3.00 -0.40
CA GLY A 498 -8.67 1.84 -1.16
C GLY A 498 -9.78 1.01 -0.51
N GLY A 499 -10.42 1.51 0.55
CA GLY A 499 -11.60 0.88 1.14
C GLY A 499 -12.75 0.68 0.13
N TYR A 500 -12.86 1.57 -0.87
CA TYR A 500 -13.82 1.46 -1.97
C TYR A 500 -13.27 0.78 -3.24
N ASP A 501 -12.07 0.19 -3.21
CA ASP A 501 -11.47 -0.42 -4.41
C ASP A 501 -12.18 -1.69 -4.89
N ALA A 502 -13.01 -2.33 -4.06
CA ALA A 502 -13.88 -3.42 -4.51
C ALA A 502 -15.05 -2.88 -5.34
N ASP A 503 -15.69 -1.81 -4.89
CA ASP A 503 -16.85 -1.19 -5.56
C ASP A 503 -16.43 -0.46 -6.84
N LEU A 504 -15.33 0.29 -6.78
CA LEU A 504 -14.77 1.01 -7.93
C LEU A 504 -14.30 0.04 -9.04
N LYS A 505 -13.95 -1.22 -8.73
CA LYS A 505 -13.61 -2.25 -9.73
C LYS A 505 -14.79 -2.70 -10.58
N THR A 506 -16.03 -2.47 -10.14
CA THR A 506 -17.23 -2.87 -10.91
C THR A 506 -17.54 -1.92 -12.08
N PHE A 507 -16.98 -0.71 -12.06
CA PHE A 507 -17.16 0.30 -13.11
C PHE A 507 -16.12 0.15 -14.22
N ASN A 508 -16.52 -0.47 -15.33
CA ASN A 508 -15.62 -0.75 -16.45
C ASN A 508 -15.57 0.37 -17.52
N ASP A 509 -16.57 1.26 -17.57
CA ASP A 509 -16.65 2.39 -18.50
C ASP A 509 -16.77 3.74 -17.78
N LYS A 510 -15.86 4.68 -18.12
CA LYS A 510 -15.71 5.96 -17.41
C LYS A 510 -16.84 6.96 -17.67
N GLU A 511 -17.53 6.88 -18.82
CA GLU A 511 -18.56 7.86 -19.20
C GLU A 511 -19.90 7.60 -18.47
N ASP A 512 -20.24 6.33 -18.24
CA ASP A 512 -21.51 5.92 -17.62
C ASP A 512 -21.51 6.18 -16.10
N LEU A 513 -20.36 5.95 -15.44
CA LEU A 513 -20.11 6.35 -14.05
C LEU A 513 -20.30 7.87 -13.85
N VAL A 514 -19.83 8.70 -14.78
CA VAL A 514 -19.95 10.17 -14.69
C VAL A 514 -21.40 10.65 -14.87
N ALA A 515 -22.19 9.98 -15.71
CA ALA A 515 -23.62 10.27 -15.85
C ALA A 515 -24.40 9.92 -14.57
N GLN A 516 -24.14 8.75 -13.98
CA GLN A 516 -24.80 8.30 -12.74
C GLN A 516 -24.39 9.15 -11.53
N LEU A 517 -23.11 9.53 -11.41
CA LEU A 517 -22.61 10.45 -10.38
C LEU A 517 -23.26 11.85 -10.45
N LEU A 518 -23.67 12.32 -11.63
CA LEU A 518 -24.27 13.64 -11.83
C LEU A 518 -25.80 13.65 -11.74
N ALA A 519 -26.46 12.50 -11.96
CA ALA A 519 -27.93 12.39 -11.93
C ALA A 519 -28.51 12.19 -10.51
N GLY A 520 -27.70 11.71 -9.55
CA GLY A 520 -28.15 11.40 -8.19
C GLY A 520 -28.95 10.10 -8.06
N GLU A 521 -29.15 9.37 -9.16
CA GLU A 521 -29.85 8.08 -9.21
C GLU A 521 -28.84 6.93 -9.32
N GLY A 522 -29.03 5.88 -8.51
CA GLY A 522 -28.18 4.69 -8.52
C GLY A 522 -27.98 4.06 -7.14
N ASP A 523 -27.82 2.73 -7.12
CA ASP A 523 -27.76 1.86 -5.93
C ASP A 523 -26.30 1.55 -5.49
N ASN A 524 -25.32 2.35 -5.93
CA ASN A 524 -23.89 2.05 -5.72
C ASN A 524 -23.39 2.45 -4.30
N PRO A 525 -22.57 1.61 -3.63
CA PRO A 525 -22.06 1.89 -2.28
C PRO A 525 -21.30 3.21 -2.13
N VAL A 526 -20.40 3.54 -3.08
CA VAL A 526 -19.61 4.79 -3.01
C VAL A 526 -20.50 6.03 -3.09
N LEU A 527 -21.61 5.93 -3.84
CA LEU A 527 -22.66 6.95 -3.93
C LEU A 527 -23.62 6.97 -2.74
N LYS A 528 -23.71 5.87 -2.00
CA LYS A 528 -24.52 5.76 -0.78
C LYS A 528 -23.76 6.36 0.39
N ASP A 529 -22.50 5.98 0.60
CA ASP A 529 -21.62 6.51 1.65
C ASP A 529 -21.34 8.00 1.44
N TRP A 530 -21.19 8.45 0.19
CA TRP A 530 -21.10 9.89 -0.14
C TRP A 530 -22.39 10.65 0.23
N ARG A 531 -23.56 10.08 -0.09
CA ARG A 531 -24.85 10.67 0.31
C ARG A 531 -25.06 10.60 1.81
N GLU A 532 -24.60 9.56 2.48
CA GLU A 532 -24.71 9.43 3.93
C GLU A 532 -23.78 10.43 4.64
N ALA A 533 -22.57 10.67 4.11
CA ALA A 533 -21.69 11.74 4.57
C ALA A 533 -22.32 13.13 4.35
N LEU A 534 -22.90 13.41 3.17
CA LEU A 534 -23.60 14.67 2.89
C LEU A 534 -24.88 14.85 3.73
N ASP A 535 -25.73 13.83 3.84
CA ASP A 535 -26.96 13.85 4.64
C ASP A 535 -26.64 14.01 6.12
N THR A 536 -25.53 13.46 6.61
CA THR A 536 -25.08 13.68 8.01
C THR A 536 -24.62 15.13 8.21
N LEU A 537 -24.09 15.76 7.16
CA LEU A 537 -23.74 17.17 7.11
C LEU A 537 -24.97 18.10 7.06
N ASP A 538 -25.98 17.74 6.26
CA ASP A 538 -27.24 18.48 6.12
C ASP A 538 -28.14 18.32 7.38
N ARG A 539 -28.05 17.16 8.05
CA ARG A 539 -28.66 16.88 9.37
C ARG A 539 -28.01 17.64 10.54
N GLY A 540 -27.01 18.50 10.30
CA GLY A 540 -26.44 19.40 11.30
C GLY A 540 -27.43 20.44 11.86
N VAL A 541 -28.58 20.65 11.21
CA VAL A 541 -29.68 21.49 11.72
C VAL A 541 -30.75 20.63 12.41
N SER A 542 -30.81 20.75 13.74
CA SER A 542 -31.75 20.12 14.69
C SER A 542 -31.50 18.62 14.99
N GLY A 543 -31.10 18.33 16.23
CA GLY A 543 -30.84 16.97 16.70
C GLY A 543 -31.99 16.36 17.52
N LEU A 544 -31.88 15.05 17.78
CA LEU A 544 -32.43 14.25 18.90
C LEU A 544 -32.52 12.77 18.51
N SER A 545 -31.68 11.93 19.14
CA SER A 545 -31.94 10.52 19.52
C SER A 545 -32.24 9.43 18.46
N THR A 546 -31.84 8.20 18.83
CA THR A 546 -32.12 6.89 18.18
C THR A 546 -31.35 6.62 16.87
N GLY A 547 -30.79 5.43 16.64
CA GLY A 547 -30.59 4.29 17.54
C GLY A 547 -29.89 3.12 16.82
N VAL A 548 -28.80 2.60 17.38
CA VAL A 548 -28.08 1.44 16.82
C VAL A 548 -28.78 0.16 17.28
N VAL A 549 -29.16 -0.69 16.33
CA VAL A 549 -29.79 -1.99 16.60
C VAL A 549 -28.71 -2.98 17.02
N ALA A 550 -28.45 -3.05 18.33
CA ALA A 550 -28.03 -4.30 18.93
C ALA A 550 -29.04 -5.40 18.53
N VAL A 551 -28.60 -6.65 18.40
CA VAL A 551 -29.56 -7.76 18.25
C VAL A 551 -30.28 -7.91 19.59
N ASP A 552 -31.40 -7.20 19.72
CA ASP A 552 -32.24 -7.24 20.90
C ASP A 552 -32.57 -8.68 21.28
N SER A 553 -32.65 -8.90 22.59
CA SER A 553 -33.00 -10.14 23.29
C SER A 553 -33.94 -11.06 22.49
N ILE A 554 -33.77 -12.39 22.61
CA ILE A 554 -34.52 -13.45 21.90
C ILE A 554 -36.04 -13.15 21.78
N GLN A 555 -36.41 -12.39 20.75
CA GLN A 555 -37.79 -12.04 20.40
C GLN A 555 -38.15 -12.77 19.11
N GLU A 556 -39.28 -13.48 19.12
CA GLU A 556 -39.56 -14.53 18.12
C GLU A 556 -39.84 -14.00 16.68
N ASP A 557 -39.92 -12.68 16.49
CA ASP A 557 -40.43 -12.06 15.25
C ASP A 557 -39.69 -10.79 14.76
N SER A 558 -38.48 -10.48 15.26
CA SER A 558 -37.70 -9.28 14.84
C SER A 558 -37.47 -9.19 13.31
N LEU A 559 -37.39 -10.32 12.61
CA LEU A 559 -37.25 -10.34 11.14
C LEU A 559 -38.58 -10.04 10.40
N ALA A 560 -39.74 -10.21 11.04
CA ALA A 560 -41.05 -10.03 10.42
C ALA A 560 -41.50 -8.56 10.36
N SER A 561 -40.94 -7.67 11.19
CA SER A 561 -41.20 -6.23 11.11
C SER A 561 -40.57 -5.62 9.85
N ALA A 562 -41.33 -4.78 9.14
CA ALA A 562 -40.86 -4.11 7.93
C ALA A 562 -40.12 -2.79 8.26
N PRO A 563 -38.98 -2.49 7.61
CA PRO A 563 -38.29 -1.22 7.78
C PRO A 563 -39.13 -0.05 7.24
N LEU A 564 -38.94 1.13 7.83
CA LEU A 564 -39.72 2.33 7.51
C LEU A 564 -39.62 2.72 6.03
N SER A 565 -38.47 2.49 5.39
CA SER A 565 -38.25 2.70 3.96
C SER A 565 -39.19 1.90 3.06
N LEU A 566 -39.40 0.61 3.36
CA LEU A 566 -40.31 -0.27 2.60
C LEU A 566 -41.78 0.13 2.81
N LEU A 567 -42.13 0.57 4.03
CA LEU A 567 -43.47 1.10 4.32
C LEU A 567 -43.72 2.42 3.57
N MET A 568 -42.78 3.35 3.58
CA MET A 568 -42.88 4.62 2.86
C MET A 568 -42.95 4.44 1.34
N GLN A 569 -42.21 3.47 0.78
CA GLN A 569 -42.29 3.13 -0.65
C GLN A 569 -43.69 2.64 -1.06
N LYS A 570 -44.38 1.90 -0.19
CA LYS A 570 -45.74 1.42 -0.46
C LYS A 570 -46.82 2.47 -0.20
N CYS A 571 -46.65 3.36 0.78
CA CYS A 571 -47.63 4.40 1.09
C CYS A 571 -47.73 5.53 0.03
N ALA A 572 -46.86 5.52 -0.99
CA ALA A 572 -46.89 6.49 -2.10
C ALA A 572 -48.20 6.49 -2.92
N ALA A 573 -49.06 5.48 -2.77
CA ALA A 573 -50.36 5.38 -3.45
C ALA A 573 -51.54 6.08 -2.72
N GLY A 574 -51.36 6.52 -1.46
CA GLY A 574 -52.42 7.14 -0.65
C GLY A 574 -53.24 6.18 0.21
N ASP A 575 -52.75 4.95 0.40
CA ASP A 575 -53.38 3.92 1.24
C ASP A 575 -53.12 4.12 2.75
N ASP A 576 -53.94 3.48 3.60
CA ASP A 576 -53.82 3.58 5.08
C ASP A 576 -52.50 2.95 5.58
N LEU A 577 -51.75 3.74 6.36
CA LEU A 577 -50.45 3.37 6.93
C LEU A 577 -50.50 2.07 7.76
N GLU A 578 -51.58 1.84 8.52
CA GLU A 578 -51.72 0.63 9.34
C GLU A 578 -52.07 -0.61 8.52
N GLU A 579 -52.86 -0.47 7.45
CA GLU A 579 -53.16 -1.57 6.53
C GLU A 579 -51.90 -1.98 5.73
N VAL A 580 -51.08 -1.01 5.32
CA VAL A 580 -49.79 -1.24 4.66
C VAL A 580 -48.79 -1.90 5.62
N ARG A 581 -48.77 -1.52 6.91
CA ARG A 581 -47.94 -2.15 7.96
C ARG A 581 -48.26 -3.63 8.13
N GLU A 582 -49.53 -3.96 8.39
CA GLU A 582 -49.93 -5.34 8.65
C GLU A 582 -49.79 -6.23 7.41
N THR A 583 -50.12 -5.71 6.22
CA THR A 583 -49.94 -6.44 4.95
C THR A 583 -48.46 -6.76 4.69
N THR A 584 -47.57 -5.78 4.88
CA THR A 584 -46.13 -5.97 4.66
C THR A 584 -45.49 -6.88 5.72
N ARG A 585 -45.98 -6.85 6.95
CA ARG A 585 -45.60 -7.82 8.01
C ARG A 585 -45.97 -9.24 7.61
N ARG A 586 -47.20 -9.47 7.10
CA ARG A 586 -47.64 -10.78 6.62
C ARG A 586 -46.78 -11.30 5.46
N GLU A 587 -46.47 -10.44 4.50
CA GLU A 587 -45.60 -10.79 3.35
C GLU A 587 -44.18 -11.15 3.81
N ARG A 588 -43.56 -10.36 4.71
CA ARG A 588 -42.25 -10.70 5.31
C ARG A 588 -42.31 -12.05 6.04
N ALA A 589 -43.37 -12.33 6.80
CA ALA A 589 -43.54 -13.60 7.50
C ALA A 589 -43.66 -14.80 6.53
N GLU A 590 -44.39 -14.66 5.41
CA GLU A 590 -44.50 -15.71 4.38
C GLU A 590 -43.17 -15.98 3.65
N VAL A 591 -42.42 -14.93 3.31
CA VAL A 591 -41.10 -15.03 2.68
C VAL A 591 -40.09 -15.68 3.63
N LEU A 592 -40.07 -15.26 4.90
CA LEU A 592 -39.25 -15.85 5.95
C LEU A 592 -39.61 -17.33 6.19
N ALA A 593 -40.89 -17.70 6.15
CA ALA A 593 -41.33 -19.09 6.26
C ALA A 593 -40.82 -19.97 5.09
N LYS A 594 -40.81 -19.45 3.86
CA LYS A 594 -40.25 -20.14 2.68
C LYS A 594 -38.73 -20.33 2.82
N ALA A 595 -38.00 -19.28 3.19
CA ALA A 595 -36.54 -19.35 3.41
C ALA A 595 -36.18 -20.33 4.55
N ARG A 596 -36.91 -20.26 5.68
CA ARG A 596 -36.81 -21.23 6.80
C ARG A 596 -37.04 -22.67 6.36
N GLY A 597 -37.93 -22.89 5.40
CA GLY A 597 -38.21 -24.19 4.79
C GLY A 597 -37.02 -24.73 3.99
N LEU A 598 -36.45 -23.91 3.09
CA LEU A 598 -35.26 -24.29 2.32
C LEU A 598 -34.05 -24.54 3.23
N ARG A 599 -33.79 -23.67 4.21
CA ARG A 599 -32.73 -23.90 5.20
C ARG A 599 -32.92 -25.21 5.93
N LYS A 600 -34.13 -25.60 6.33
CA LYS A 600 -34.38 -26.90 7.02
C LYS A 600 -34.01 -28.13 6.17
N GLY A 601 -33.88 -27.99 4.85
CA GLY A 601 -33.35 -29.04 3.97
C GLY A 601 -31.82 -29.20 4.02
N LEU A 602 -31.08 -28.15 4.39
CA LEU A 602 -29.61 -28.14 4.48
C LEU A 602 -29.09 -28.10 5.92
N CYS A 603 -29.55 -27.19 6.76
CA CYS A 603 -29.12 -27.03 8.15
C CYS A 603 -30.27 -27.33 9.12
N GLN A 604 -30.13 -28.43 9.86
CA GLN A 604 -31.02 -28.83 10.95
C GLN A 604 -30.34 -28.63 12.31
N LEU A 605 -31.08 -28.03 13.26
CA LEU A 605 -30.62 -27.82 14.63
C LEU A 605 -31.54 -28.56 15.60
N LEU A 606 -30.95 -29.30 16.53
CA LEU A 606 -31.64 -30.21 17.45
C LEU A 606 -31.12 -30.01 18.87
N VAL A 607 -31.93 -30.30 19.88
CA VAL A 607 -31.49 -30.31 21.28
C VAL A 607 -30.89 -31.67 21.65
N LEU A 608 -29.70 -31.67 22.24
CA LEU A 608 -29.02 -32.86 22.74
C LEU A 608 -29.66 -33.32 24.08
N PRO A 609 -29.92 -34.62 24.30
CA PRO A 609 -30.53 -35.07 25.56
C PRO A 609 -29.60 -34.86 26.76
N GLN A 610 -30.10 -34.26 27.85
CA GLN A 610 -29.31 -33.89 29.04
C GLN A 610 -28.41 -35.00 29.60
N ALA A 611 -28.86 -36.27 29.53
CA ALA A 611 -28.11 -37.42 30.03
C ALA A 611 -26.90 -37.82 29.18
N CYS A 612 -26.80 -37.33 27.93
CA CYS A 612 -25.67 -37.50 26.99
C CYS A 612 -25.09 -38.92 26.81
N THR A 613 -25.84 -39.97 27.16
CA THR A 613 -25.35 -41.36 27.01
C THR A 613 -25.22 -41.75 25.54
N LYS A 614 -24.45 -42.80 25.28
CA LYS A 614 -24.26 -43.36 23.93
C LYS A 614 -25.60 -43.70 23.25
N GLU A 615 -26.53 -44.28 24.00
CA GLU A 615 -27.87 -44.67 23.55
C GLU A 615 -28.75 -43.45 23.27
N ALA A 616 -28.63 -42.40 24.09
CA ALA A 616 -29.32 -41.14 23.90
C ALA A 616 -28.82 -40.40 22.64
N LEU A 617 -27.50 -40.38 22.40
CA LEU A 617 -26.87 -39.84 21.19
C LEU A 617 -27.27 -40.63 19.94
N GLN A 618 -27.21 -41.97 19.98
CA GLN A 618 -27.69 -42.85 18.90
C GLN A 618 -29.17 -42.58 18.57
N SER A 619 -30.02 -42.46 19.59
CA SER A 619 -31.45 -42.18 19.43
C SER A 619 -31.72 -40.79 18.88
N ALA A 620 -30.94 -39.78 19.29
CA ALA A 620 -31.05 -38.41 18.78
C ALA A 620 -30.63 -38.34 17.31
N LEU A 621 -29.53 -39.00 16.95
CA LEU A 621 -29.05 -39.09 15.57
C LEU A 621 -30.03 -39.87 14.67
N ALA A 622 -30.67 -40.93 15.18
CA ALA A 622 -31.72 -41.65 14.46
C ALA A 622 -32.95 -40.75 14.19
N ARG A 623 -33.40 -39.97 15.18
CA ARG A 623 -34.50 -38.98 15.01
C ARG A 623 -34.17 -37.87 14.02
N ALA A 624 -32.89 -37.47 13.93
CA ALA A 624 -32.42 -36.50 12.94
C ALA A 624 -32.46 -37.02 11.49
N GLY A 625 -32.71 -38.32 11.28
CA GLY A 625 -32.50 -38.97 9.97
C GLY A 625 -31.01 -39.15 9.62
N ALA A 626 -30.09 -38.51 10.34
CA ALA A 626 -28.64 -38.59 10.16
C ALA A 626 -28.00 -39.89 10.68
N GLY A 627 -28.73 -40.70 11.47
CA GLY A 627 -28.18 -41.84 12.23
C GLY A 627 -28.37 -43.22 11.64
N GLY A 628 -29.18 -43.36 10.59
CA GLY A 628 -29.35 -44.64 9.90
C GLY A 628 -28.22 -44.86 8.89
N ALA A 629 -27.59 -46.04 8.91
CA ALA A 629 -26.66 -46.49 7.86
C ALA A 629 -27.30 -46.56 6.46
N GLY A 630 -28.62 -46.45 6.36
CA GLY A 630 -29.37 -46.40 5.10
C GLY A 630 -29.57 -45.00 4.50
N ASN A 631 -29.39 -43.90 5.24
CA ASN A 631 -29.73 -42.56 4.73
C ASN A 631 -28.57 -41.80 4.08
N PHE A 632 -27.32 -42.12 4.46
CA PHE A 632 -26.13 -41.55 3.84
C PHE A 632 -25.47 -42.58 2.91
N HIS A 633 -25.72 -42.45 1.61
CA HIS A 633 -24.98 -43.19 0.58
C HIS A 633 -23.63 -42.53 0.33
N GLY A 634 -22.65 -42.89 1.17
CA GLY A 634 -21.26 -42.48 1.03
C GLY A 634 -20.51 -43.27 -0.03
N LYS A 635 -19.40 -42.70 -0.49
CA LYS A 635 -18.42 -43.37 -1.36
C LYS A 635 -17.03 -42.90 -0.97
N LEU A 636 -16.14 -43.86 -0.70
CA LEU A 636 -14.78 -43.58 -0.26
C LEU A 636 -14.07 -42.68 -1.28
N ASN A 637 -13.38 -41.63 -0.80
CA ASN A 637 -12.68 -40.61 -1.59
C ASN A 637 -13.56 -39.64 -2.40
N GLU A 638 -14.89 -39.71 -2.29
CA GLU A 638 -15.81 -38.82 -3.01
C GLU A 638 -16.87 -38.17 -2.12
N LYS A 639 -17.36 -38.91 -1.13
CA LYS A 639 -18.51 -38.52 -0.31
C LYS A 639 -18.46 -39.19 1.07
N HIS A 640 -17.96 -38.45 2.06
CA HIS A 640 -17.90 -38.85 3.46
C HIS A 640 -18.93 -38.10 4.32
N ARG A 641 -19.26 -38.68 5.48
CA ARG A 641 -20.06 -38.05 6.54
C ARG A 641 -19.12 -37.68 7.68
N GLY A 642 -19.07 -36.40 8.03
CA GLY A 642 -18.17 -35.88 9.05
C GLY A 642 -18.88 -35.72 10.40
N TYR A 643 -18.25 -36.20 11.47
CA TYR A 643 -18.69 -36.00 12.84
C TYR A 643 -17.71 -35.07 13.56
N PHE A 644 -18.23 -34.03 14.20
CA PHE A 644 -17.45 -32.97 14.81
C PHE A 644 -17.78 -32.82 16.29
N LEU A 645 -16.73 -32.58 17.09
CA LEU A 645 -16.80 -32.31 18.51
C LEU A 645 -15.59 -31.47 18.92
N MET A 646 -15.79 -30.31 19.52
CA MET A 646 -14.73 -29.34 19.84
C MET A 646 -14.82 -28.96 21.31
N ALA A 647 -13.76 -29.20 22.08
CA ALA A 647 -13.78 -28.98 23.53
C ALA A 647 -13.98 -27.51 23.92
N ASP A 648 -13.50 -26.56 23.09
CA ASP A 648 -13.67 -25.12 23.27
C ASP A 648 -15.13 -24.63 23.09
N LEU A 649 -16.03 -25.50 22.63
CA LEU A 649 -17.45 -25.22 22.37
C LEU A 649 -18.41 -26.03 23.26
N GLU A 650 -17.89 -26.68 24.32
CA GLU A 650 -18.68 -27.51 25.24
C GLU A 650 -18.98 -26.84 26.58
N HIS A 651 -18.09 -25.96 27.04
CA HIS A 651 -18.13 -25.34 28.37
C HIS A 651 -17.24 -24.09 28.39
N GLU A 652 -17.58 -23.16 29.28
CA GLU A 652 -16.75 -22.02 29.61
C GLU A 652 -16.84 -21.68 31.10
N GLU A 653 -15.73 -21.27 31.70
CA GLU A 653 -15.65 -20.74 33.07
C GLU A 653 -15.97 -19.24 33.12
N LYS A 654 -16.15 -18.68 34.32
CA LYS A 654 -16.58 -17.28 34.49
C LYS A 654 -15.68 -16.25 33.79
N GLN A 655 -14.37 -16.50 33.76
CA GLN A 655 -13.34 -15.65 33.13
C GLN A 655 -12.77 -16.32 31.87
N GLY A 656 -13.63 -16.89 31.02
CA GLY A 656 -13.21 -17.61 29.81
C GLY A 656 -12.38 -16.81 28.79
N TRP A 657 -12.29 -15.48 28.91
CA TRP A 657 -11.40 -14.62 28.11
C TRP A 657 -9.96 -14.53 28.65
N ALA A 658 -9.72 -14.95 29.90
CA ALA A 658 -8.43 -14.83 30.58
C ALA A 658 -7.62 -16.14 30.57
N GLN A 659 -8.32 -17.29 30.56
CA GLN A 659 -7.71 -18.62 30.54
C GLN A 659 -8.55 -19.62 29.73
N VAL A 660 -7.90 -20.66 29.20
CA VAL A 660 -8.60 -21.81 28.62
C VAL A 660 -9.38 -22.51 29.74
N SER A 661 -10.69 -22.68 29.55
CA SER A 661 -11.55 -23.29 30.56
C SER A 661 -11.19 -24.76 30.79
N GLU A 662 -10.97 -25.14 32.05
CA GLU A 662 -10.50 -26.49 32.38
C GLU A 662 -11.63 -27.52 32.41
N MET A 663 -11.38 -28.70 31.85
CA MET A 663 -12.43 -29.70 31.66
C MET A 663 -12.55 -30.61 32.88
N SER A 664 -13.47 -30.27 33.79
CA SER A 664 -13.67 -30.96 35.07
C SER A 664 -15.08 -31.54 35.27
N GLY A 665 -15.24 -32.34 36.33
CA GLY A 665 -16.54 -32.81 36.84
C GLY A 665 -17.48 -33.43 35.80
N SER A 666 -18.74 -32.97 35.79
CA SER A 666 -19.79 -33.45 34.90
C SER A 666 -19.58 -33.07 33.44
N VAL A 667 -18.86 -31.97 33.16
CA VAL A 667 -18.47 -31.56 31.79
C VAL A 667 -17.52 -32.59 31.21
N LYS A 668 -16.46 -32.95 31.94
CA LYS A 668 -15.50 -34.00 31.53
C LYS A 668 -16.20 -35.34 31.27
N GLN A 669 -17.13 -35.74 32.15
CA GLN A 669 -17.90 -36.96 31.98
C GLN A 669 -18.76 -36.93 30.71
N ARG A 670 -19.46 -35.81 30.44
CA ARG A 670 -20.28 -35.62 29.23
C ARG A 670 -19.43 -35.68 27.96
N PHE A 671 -18.30 -34.97 27.94
CA PHE A 671 -17.38 -34.96 26.80
C PHE A 671 -16.80 -36.35 26.53
N SER A 672 -16.34 -37.05 27.57
CA SER A 672 -15.86 -38.44 27.49
C SER A 672 -16.93 -39.38 26.90
N GLN A 673 -18.21 -39.23 27.27
CA GLN A 673 -19.31 -40.00 26.68
C GLN A 673 -19.52 -39.69 25.19
N LYS A 674 -19.39 -38.43 24.76
CA LYS A 674 -19.42 -38.07 23.32
C LYS A 674 -18.23 -38.69 22.57
N CYS A 675 -17.02 -38.60 23.10
CA CYS A 675 -15.83 -39.25 22.54
C CYS A 675 -16.00 -40.78 22.39
N ALA A 676 -16.51 -41.46 23.44
CA ALA A 676 -16.76 -42.90 23.42
C ALA A 676 -17.87 -43.31 22.43
N PHE A 677 -18.89 -42.46 22.24
CA PHE A 677 -19.89 -42.63 21.19
C PHE A 677 -19.26 -42.53 19.79
N LEU A 678 -18.44 -41.50 19.54
CA LEU A 678 -17.73 -41.30 18.27
C LEU A 678 -16.71 -42.43 17.97
N LYS A 679 -16.01 -42.94 18.99
CA LYS A 679 -15.16 -44.14 18.89
C LYS A 679 -15.96 -45.34 18.39
N GLY A 680 -17.21 -45.49 18.84
CA GLY A 680 -18.13 -46.57 18.46
C GLY A 680 -18.78 -46.46 17.08
N LEU A 681 -18.58 -45.37 16.32
CA LEU A 681 -19.08 -45.26 14.94
C LEU A 681 -18.27 -46.15 13.98
N ALA A 682 -18.94 -46.83 13.06
CA ALA A 682 -18.33 -47.86 12.21
C ALA A 682 -18.77 -47.80 10.72
N GLY A 683 -19.29 -46.67 10.25
CA GLY A 683 -19.65 -46.51 8.84
C GLY A 683 -18.41 -46.43 7.94
N SER A 684 -18.46 -47.10 6.79
CA SER A 684 -17.38 -47.20 5.81
C SER A 684 -17.04 -45.88 5.08
N CYS A 685 -17.74 -44.80 5.40
CA CYS A 685 -17.52 -43.43 4.93
C CYS A 685 -17.70 -42.40 6.06
N ASP A 686 -17.66 -42.84 7.32
CA ASP A 686 -17.72 -41.96 8.50
C ASP A 686 -16.32 -41.46 8.87
N PHE A 687 -16.19 -40.14 8.92
CA PHE A 687 -15.00 -39.40 9.29
C PHE A 687 -15.27 -38.67 10.60
N VAL A 688 -14.35 -38.70 11.56
CA VAL A 688 -14.56 -38.14 12.90
C VAL A 688 -13.43 -37.18 13.23
N CYS A 689 -13.76 -35.96 13.63
CA CYS A 689 -12.85 -34.93 14.12
C CYS A 689 -13.22 -34.55 15.57
N VAL A 690 -12.25 -34.69 16.48
CA VAL A 690 -12.42 -34.23 17.87
C VAL A 690 -11.29 -33.27 18.25
N GLY A 691 -11.60 -31.98 18.38
CA GLY A 691 -10.64 -30.95 18.78
C GLY A 691 -10.46 -30.88 20.29
N ASP A 692 -9.22 -30.77 20.76
CA ASP A 692 -8.90 -30.56 22.17
C ASP A 692 -9.19 -29.15 22.67
N GLY A 693 -9.57 -28.21 21.78
CA GLY A 693 -9.89 -26.83 22.13
C GLY A 693 -8.76 -26.11 22.86
N ARG A 694 -7.51 -26.56 22.68
CA ARG A 694 -6.30 -26.10 23.42
C ARG A 694 -6.29 -26.47 24.91
N CYS A 695 -7.25 -27.26 25.38
CA CYS A 695 -7.37 -27.72 26.77
C CYS A 695 -6.64 -29.06 27.01
N ARG A 696 -5.69 -29.09 27.94
CA ARG A 696 -4.91 -30.31 28.24
C ARG A 696 -5.75 -31.41 28.88
N ALA A 697 -6.72 -31.07 29.74
CA ALA A 697 -7.64 -32.04 30.31
C ALA A 697 -8.58 -32.64 29.26
N ALA A 698 -9.00 -31.84 28.27
CA ALA A 698 -9.75 -32.35 27.12
C ALA A 698 -8.90 -33.31 26.28
N ARG A 699 -7.66 -32.93 25.92
CA ARG A 699 -6.71 -33.79 25.19
C ARG A 699 -6.55 -35.17 25.82
N ALA A 700 -6.25 -35.23 27.12
CA ALA A 700 -6.13 -36.49 27.86
C ALA A 700 -7.43 -37.31 27.85
N THR A 701 -8.59 -36.64 27.84
CA THR A 701 -9.90 -37.29 27.73
C THR A 701 -10.15 -37.87 26.34
N ILE A 702 -9.70 -37.19 25.27
CA ILE A 702 -9.77 -37.68 23.89
C ILE A 702 -8.83 -38.88 23.70
N GLU A 703 -7.60 -38.77 24.18
CA GLU A 703 -6.62 -39.87 24.16
C GLU A 703 -7.19 -41.13 24.83
N GLU A 704 -7.80 -41.00 26.01
CA GLU A 704 -8.38 -42.13 26.74
C GLU A 704 -9.68 -42.67 26.10
N ALA A 705 -10.62 -41.79 25.72
CA ALA A 705 -11.98 -42.20 25.34
C ALA A 705 -12.17 -42.41 23.83
N LEU A 706 -11.35 -41.79 22.98
CA LEU A 706 -11.38 -41.91 21.52
C LEU A 706 -10.19 -42.71 20.98
N VAL A 707 -8.95 -42.30 21.28
CA VAL A 707 -7.73 -42.76 20.57
C VAL A 707 -7.23 -44.11 21.04
N LYS A 708 -7.28 -44.36 22.35
CA LYS A 708 -6.93 -45.64 22.97
C LYS A 708 -7.56 -46.79 22.20
N ASP A 709 -6.80 -47.85 21.92
CA ASP A 709 -7.24 -49.02 21.14
C ASP A 709 -7.64 -48.77 19.66
N LEU A 710 -7.46 -47.58 19.09
CA LEU A 710 -7.59 -47.38 17.64
C LEU A 710 -6.33 -47.87 16.91
N ASP A 711 -6.53 -48.39 15.70
CA ASP A 711 -5.43 -48.68 14.78
C ASP A 711 -4.81 -47.35 14.29
N TYR A 712 -3.49 -47.20 14.42
CA TYR A 712 -2.71 -46.08 13.91
C TYR A 712 -2.88 -45.87 12.39
N THR A 713 -3.24 -46.91 11.64
CA THR A 713 -3.56 -46.79 10.21
C THR A 713 -4.91 -46.12 9.95
N GLN A 714 -5.81 -46.07 10.94
CA GLN A 714 -7.18 -45.51 10.83
C GLN A 714 -7.37 -44.21 11.63
N PHE A 715 -6.29 -43.64 12.15
CA PHE A 715 -6.29 -42.44 12.97
C PHE A 715 -5.10 -41.54 12.60
N PHE A 716 -5.23 -40.22 12.73
CA PHE A 716 -4.09 -39.28 12.73
C PHE A 716 -4.40 -38.01 13.55
N GLU A 717 -3.35 -37.30 13.95
CA GLU A 717 -3.44 -35.99 14.61
C GLU A 717 -3.33 -34.89 13.55
N LEU A 718 -4.37 -34.07 13.45
CA LEU A 718 -4.38 -32.84 12.67
C LEU A 718 -4.03 -31.68 13.61
N TRP A 719 -2.91 -31.02 13.34
CA TRP A 719 -2.44 -29.89 14.15
C TRP A 719 -2.96 -28.58 13.56
N VAL A 720 -3.53 -27.72 14.39
CA VAL A 720 -3.95 -26.36 14.02
C VAL A 720 -3.08 -25.37 14.77
N SER A 721 -2.22 -24.65 14.05
CA SER A 721 -1.35 -23.61 14.59
C SER A 721 -1.88 -22.23 14.19
N PHE A 722 -2.32 -21.47 15.18
CA PHE A 722 -2.91 -20.15 14.97
C PHE A 722 -1.83 -19.08 14.71
N ALA A 723 -2.15 -18.09 13.89
CA ALA A 723 -1.31 -16.93 13.59
C ALA A 723 -1.44 -15.87 14.69
N GLY A 724 -0.34 -15.16 14.95
CA GLY A 724 -0.29 -14.04 15.88
C GLY A 724 -0.45 -14.41 17.36
N PRO A 725 -0.43 -13.39 18.24
CA PRO A 725 -0.63 -13.58 19.66
C PRO A 725 -2.05 -14.05 19.94
N CYS A 726 -2.15 -15.02 20.84
CA CYS A 726 -3.43 -15.39 21.40
C CYS A 726 -3.89 -14.27 22.35
N VAL A 727 -4.65 -13.28 21.82
CA VAL A 727 -5.27 -12.12 22.52
C VAL A 727 -6.24 -12.53 23.68
N ARG A 728 -6.22 -13.80 24.07
CA ARG A 728 -7.16 -14.53 24.92
C ARG A 728 -6.55 -14.97 26.25
N ALA A 729 -5.46 -14.31 26.65
CA ALA A 729 -4.75 -14.49 27.90
C ALA A 729 -4.03 -13.18 28.29
N SER A 730 -3.74 -13.03 29.57
CA SER A 730 -2.87 -12.02 30.22
C SER A 730 -2.01 -11.13 29.30
N THR A 731 -2.05 -9.81 29.53
CA THR A 731 -1.11 -8.83 28.92
C THR A 731 0.35 -9.07 29.28
N ARG A 732 0.63 -9.79 30.38
CA ARG A 732 1.98 -10.30 30.70
C ARG A 732 2.31 -11.47 29.78
N GLN A 733 3.19 -11.23 28.81
CA GLN A 733 3.87 -12.29 28.05
C GLN A 733 4.79 -13.06 29.00
N VAL A 734 4.74 -14.39 28.97
CA VAL A 734 5.60 -15.27 29.79
C VAL A 734 6.12 -16.42 28.93
N VAL A 735 7.30 -16.95 29.27
CA VAL A 735 7.95 -18.05 28.54
C VAL A 735 7.00 -19.27 28.44
N GLY A 736 6.55 -19.55 27.22
CA GLY A 736 5.63 -20.67 26.93
C GLY A 736 4.16 -20.45 27.32
N GLY A 737 3.76 -19.23 27.69
CA GLY A 737 2.40 -18.90 28.11
C GLY A 737 1.35 -18.90 26.98
N GLN A 738 1.77 -18.66 25.73
CA GLN A 738 0.84 -18.64 24.60
C GLN A 738 0.44 -20.05 24.14
N VAL A 739 -0.86 -20.37 24.23
CA VAL A 739 -1.41 -21.64 23.74
C VAL A 739 -1.96 -21.47 22.32
N SER A 740 -1.05 -21.31 21.35
CA SER A 740 -1.36 -21.09 19.93
C SER A 740 -1.58 -22.38 19.10
N LYS A 741 -1.66 -23.56 19.75
CA LYS A 741 -1.77 -24.87 19.08
C LYS A 741 -2.90 -25.72 19.62
N GLU A 742 -3.80 -26.12 18.74
CA GLU A 742 -4.89 -27.05 18.98
C GLU A 742 -4.60 -28.39 18.28
N ILE A 743 -4.97 -29.51 18.91
CA ILE A 743 -4.88 -30.84 18.30
C ILE A 743 -6.28 -31.34 17.99
N ILE A 744 -6.55 -31.60 16.71
CA ILE A 744 -7.76 -32.27 16.23
C ILE A 744 -7.44 -33.74 15.99
N PHE A 745 -8.06 -34.60 16.77
CA PHE A 745 -7.95 -36.05 16.67
C PHE A 745 -8.86 -36.56 15.55
N VAL A 746 -8.26 -37.08 14.48
CA VAL A 746 -8.98 -37.47 13.26
C VAL A 746 -9.02 -38.99 13.11
N LYS A 747 -10.22 -39.58 13.23
CA LYS A 747 -10.47 -41.00 12.91
C LYS A 747 -11.07 -41.13 11.50
N LEU A 748 -10.52 -42.07 10.74
CA LEU A 748 -10.74 -42.26 9.32
C LEU A 748 -11.76 -43.39 9.03
N PRO A 749 -12.51 -43.31 7.91
CA PRO A 749 -13.44 -44.37 7.49
C PRO A 749 -12.74 -45.65 6.99
N ALA A 750 -11.47 -45.55 6.64
CA ALA A 750 -10.64 -46.65 6.14
C ALA A 750 -9.16 -46.38 6.49
N PRO A 751 -8.28 -47.40 6.44
CA PRO A 751 -6.84 -47.19 6.58
C PRO A 751 -6.30 -46.12 5.62
N ARG A 752 -5.39 -45.24 6.10
CA ARG A 752 -4.80 -44.10 5.38
C ARG A 752 -4.44 -44.42 3.93
N VAL A 753 -3.81 -45.58 3.68
CA VAL A 753 -3.37 -46.04 2.34
C VAL A 753 -4.49 -46.28 1.32
N ARG A 754 -5.76 -46.28 1.75
CA ARG A 754 -6.94 -46.38 0.87
C ARG A 754 -7.59 -45.02 0.59
N LEU A 755 -7.14 -43.97 1.26
CA LEU A 755 -7.63 -42.62 1.07
C LEU A 755 -6.76 -41.86 0.07
N ALA A 756 -7.40 -41.08 -0.79
CA ALA A 756 -6.70 -40.16 -1.67
C ALA A 756 -6.17 -38.97 -0.86
N ALA A 757 -4.92 -38.57 -1.12
CA ALA A 757 -4.46 -37.26 -0.71
C ALA A 757 -5.19 -36.18 -1.52
N VAL A 758 -5.46 -35.04 -0.89
CA VAL A 758 -6.07 -33.86 -1.52
C VAL A 758 -5.05 -32.73 -1.45
N ASP A 759 -4.63 -32.24 -2.62
CA ASP A 759 -3.54 -31.27 -2.80
C ASP A 759 -4.06 -29.81 -2.93
N ASP A 760 -5.30 -29.56 -2.49
CA ASP A 760 -6.07 -28.34 -2.73
C ASP A 760 -6.45 -27.62 -1.42
N PHE A 761 -5.45 -27.52 -0.53
CA PHE A 761 -5.50 -26.68 0.66
C PHE A 761 -5.38 -25.21 0.26
N VAL A 762 -6.37 -24.41 0.68
CA VAL A 762 -6.29 -22.95 0.63
C VAL A 762 -6.74 -22.41 1.97
N SER A 763 -5.80 -21.83 2.72
CA SER A 763 -5.98 -20.47 3.20
C SER A 763 -4.99 -19.60 2.44
N LYS A 764 -5.40 -18.40 2.02
CA LYS A 764 -4.47 -17.38 1.49
C LYS A 764 -3.64 -16.71 2.61
N SER A 765 -3.76 -17.19 3.85
CA SER A 765 -3.11 -16.68 5.05
C SER A 765 -1.67 -17.17 5.24
N SER A 766 -1.25 -18.23 4.55
CA SER A 766 0.15 -18.62 4.48
C SER A 766 0.82 -17.99 3.27
N GLY A 767 1.68 -16.99 3.53
CA GLY A 767 2.50 -16.37 2.49
C GLY A 767 3.37 -17.38 1.75
N ALA A 768 3.50 -17.19 0.43
CA ALA A 768 4.47 -17.83 -0.46
C ALA A 768 4.67 -19.37 -0.34
N GLY A 769 3.84 -20.13 -1.07
CA GLY A 769 4.33 -21.32 -1.80
C GLY A 769 4.24 -22.69 -1.12
N ALA A 770 3.68 -22.80 0.09
CA ALA A 770 3.44 -24.11 0.72
C ALA A 770 2.27 -24.85 0.04
N LYS A 771 2.56 -25.91 -0.73
CA LYS A 771 1.56 -26.93 -1.06
C LYS A 771 1.30 -27.78 0.19
N VAL A 772 0.29 -27.41 0.97
CA VAL A 772 -0.20 -28.26 2.07
C VAL A 772 -1.15 -29.29 1.47
N THR A 773 -0.87 -30.56 1.71
CA THR A 773 -1.71 -31.69 1.30
C THR A 773 -2.36 -32.31 2.53
N THR A 774 -3.38 -33.15 2.34
CA THR A 774 -3.88 -33.98 3.46
C THR A 774 -2.88 -35.02 3.97
N ALA A 775 -1.71 -35.18 3.33
CA ALA A 775 -0.61 -35.98 3.86
C ALA A 775 0.22 -35.24 4.93
N ASP A 776 0.19 -33.90 4.96
CA ASP A 776 1.05 -33.09 5.83
C ASP A 776 0.47 -32.87 7.24
N THR A 777 -0.82 -33.19 7.45
CA THR A 777 -1.54 -33.19 8.74
C THR A 777 -1.37 -31.94 9.64
N ASN A 778 -1.06 -30.79 9.04
CA ASN A 778 -0.82 -29.51 9.74
C ASN A 778 -1.56 -28.39 9.00
N TYR A 779 -2.39 -27.64 9.72
CA TYR A 779 -2.97 -26.37 9.28
C TYR A 779 -2.19 -25.27 10.02
N VAL A 780 -1.44 -24.46 9.28
CA VAL A 780 -0.54 -23.44 9.82
C VAL A 780 -0.98 -22.04 9.39
N ASN A 781 -0.59 -21.03 10.16
CA ASN A 781 -1.00 -19.63 9.99
C ASN A 781 -2.53 -19.52 9.91
N VAL A 782 -3.20 -20.15 10.88
CA VAL A 782 -4.66 -20.17 10.95
C VAL A 782 -5.13 -18.92 11.71
N PRO A 783 -6.07 -18.14 11.17
CA PRO A 783 -6.62 -16.98 11.86
C PRO A 783 -7.18 -17.34 13.23
N PHE A 784 -6.86 -16.56 14.26
CA PHE A 784 -7.78 -16.44 15.38
C PHE A 784 -9.04 -15.72 14.89
N LEU A 785 -10.21 -16.32 15.14
CA LEU A 785 -11.47 -15.62 14.93
C LEU A 785 -11.50 -14.37 15.84
N ALA A 786 -11.56 -13.19 15.22
CA ALA A 786 -11.54 -11.92 15.95
C ALA A 786 -12.76 -11.77 16.88
N SER A 787 -12.55 -11.15 18.04
CA SER A 787 -13.58 -10.89 19.06
C SER A 787 -14.82 -10.20 18.48
N ALA A 788 -14.61 -9.14 17.69
CA ALA A 788 -15.66 -8.39 17.00
C ALA A 788 -16.44 -9.22 15.94
N LYS A 789 -15.89 -10.34 15.46
CA LYS A 789 -16.55 -11.24 14.49
C LYS A 789 -17.35 -12.38 15.14
N LEU A 790 -17.35 -12.50 16.48
CA LEU A 790 -18.16 -13.49 17.18
C LEU A 790 -19.62 -12.99 17.38
N PRO A 791 -20.65 -13.80 17.08
CA PRO A 791 -22.03 -13.48 17.39
C PRO A 791 -22.25 -13.20 18.89
N LYS A 792 -22.77 -12.00 19.19
CA LYS A 792 -23.01 -11.52 20.56
C LYS A 792 -24.44 -11.83 21.03
N LEU A 793 -24.60 -12.01 22.35
CA LEU A 793 -25.88 -12.24 23.04
C LEU A 793 -25.85 -11.61 24.44
N ALA A 794 -27.02 -11.49 25.07
CA ALA A 794 -27.11 -10.99 26.45
C ALA A 794 -26.44 -11.98 27.43
N TRP A 795 -25.83 -11.47 28.51
CA TRP A 795 -25.21 -12.33 29.53
C TRP A 795 -26.20 -13.33 30.15
N ALA A 796 -27.45 -12.91 30.41
CA ALA A 796 -28.50 -13.79 30.89
C ALA A 796 -28.84 -14.94 29.92
N ASP A 797 -28.71 -14.69 28.61
CA ASP A 797 -28.92 -15.71 27.59
C ASP A 797 -27.75 -16.69 27.54
N LYS A 798 -26.50 -16.20 27.62
CA LYS A 798 -25.29 -17.01 27.75
C LYS A 798 -25.34 -17.90 29.01
N ALA A 799 -25.70 -17.32 30.15
CA ALA A 799 -25.75 -18.03 31.41
C ALA A 799 -26.76 -19.20 31.37
N GLU A 800 -27.96 -18.98 30.83
CA GLU A 800 -28.95 -20.04 30.67
C GLU A 800 -28.55 -21.08 29.60
N ILE A 801 -27.89 -20.67 28.51
CA ILE A 801 -27.35 -21.61 27.50
C ILE A 801 -26.30 -22.54 28.11
N LEU A 802 -25.34 -21.99 28.87
CA LEU A 802 -24.24 -22.74 29.47
C LEU A 802 -24.60 -23.43 30.80
N GLY A 803 -25.78 -23.16 31.36
CA GLY A 803 -26.20 -23.67 32.67
C GLY A 803 -25.47 -23.03 33.85
N MET A 804 -24.94 -21.82 33.67
CA MET A 804 -24.40 -20.98 34.74
C MET A 804 -25.53 -20.38 35.59
N LYS A 805 -25.22 -19.96 36.82
CA LYS A 805 -26.20 -19.23 37.63
C LYS A 805 -26.37 -17.79 37.12
N ALA A 806 -27.58 -17.25 37.14
CA ALA A 806 -27.88 -15.92 36.60
C ALA A 806 -27.20 -14.77 37.38
N ASP A 807 -26.97 -14.96 38.68
CA ASP A 807 -26.22 -14.07 39.58
C ASP A 807 -24.70 -14.17 39.41
N ALA A 808 -24.21 -15.10 38.58
CA ALA A 808 -22.79 -15.36 38.40
C ALA A 808 -22.13 -14.56 37.26
N ALA A 809 -22.71 -13.42 36.88
CA ALA A 809 -22.02 -12.43 36.05
C ALA A 809 -20.64 -12.12 36.66
N PRO A 810 -19.56 -12.07 35.85
CA PRO A 810 -18.26 -11.73 36.36
C PRO A 810 -18.26 -10.29 36.89
N ALA A 811 -17.62 -10.07 38.03
CA ALA A 811 -17.41 -8.73 38.57
C ALA A 811 -16.40 -7.94 37.73
N ASP A 812 -15.47 -8.65 37.10
CA ASP A 812 -14.44 -8.09 36.22
C ASP A 812 -14.99 -7.91 34.80
N ARG A 813 -14.71 -6.76 34.20
CA ARG A 813 -14.94 -6.51 32.77
C ARG A 813 -13.94 -7.34 31.96
N ALA A 814 -14.35 -7.86 30.81
CA ALA A 814 -13.40 -8.36 29.82
C ALA A 814 -12.45 -7.20 29.40
N PRO A 815 -11.16 -7.46 29.09
CA PRO A 815 -10.21 -6.44 28.67
C PRO A 815 -10.72 -5.62 27.47
N ASP A 816 -10.26 -4.38 27.29
CA ASP A 816 -10.71 -3.53 26.18
C ASP A 816 -10.34 -4.10 24.79
N ALA A 817 -9.40 -5.04 24.68
CA ALA A 817 -9.17 -5.84 23.45
C ALA A 817 -10.33 -6.81 23.09
N TRP A 818 -11.24 -7.06 24.05
CA TRP A 818 -12.44 -7.89 23.92
C TRP A 818 -13.74 -7.10 24.05
N ALA A 819 -13.70 -5.94 24.72
CA ALA A 819 -14.79 -5.00 24.77
C ALA A 819 -14.58 -3.94 23.67
N ASP A 820 -15.30 -4.08 22.56
CA ASP A 820 -15.57 -2.98 21.63
C ASP A 820 -15.83 -1.69 22.44
N GLY A 821 -15.31 -0.55 22.00
CA GLY A 821 -15.08 0.68 22.77
C GLY A 821 -16.31 1.43 23.33
N GLU A 822 -17.38 0.72 23.68
CA GLU A 822 -18.62 1.22 24.26
C GLU A 822 -18.84 0.58 25.65
N GLY A 823 -19.27 1.40 26.61
CA GLY A 823 -19.38 0.96 28.02
C GLY A 823 -20.55 0.02 28.27
N ALA A 824 -20.29 -1.09 28.97
CA ALA A 824 -21.22 -1.94 29.74
C ALA A 824 -22.49 -2.55 29.07
N SER A 825 -22.95 -2.10 27.90
CA SER A 825 -24.16 -2.59 27.23
C SER A 825 -23.91 -3.39 25.93
N ALA A 826 -22.65 -3.52 25.49
CA ALA A 826 -22.29 -4.43 24.40
C ALA A 826 -22.43 -5.90 24.84
N GLY A 827 -23.09 -6.73 24.02
CA GLY A 827 -23.31 -8.15 24.31
C GLY A 827 -22.02 -8.99 24.34
N VAL A 828 -22.11 -10.20 24.90
CA VAL A 828 -20.97 -11.14 25.03
C VAL A 828 -21.08 -12.28 24.01
N PRO A 829 -19.96 -12.86 23.52
CA PRO A 829 -20.00 -14.05 22.66
C PRO A 829 -20.41 -15.29 23.47
N LEU A 830 -20.90 -16.35 22.81
CA LEU A 830 -21.29 -17.57 23.53
C LEU A 830 -20.09 -18.27 24.18
N PHE A 831 -18.98 -18.38 23.44
CA PHE A 831 -17.69 -18.87 23.93
C PHE A 831 -16.60 -17.85 23.57
N TRP A 832 -15.89 -17.32 24.57
CA TRP A 832 -14.69 -16.51 24.38
C TRP A 832 -13.53 -17.35 23.80
N GLN A 833 -13.52 -18.67 24.03
CA GLN A 833 -12.47 -19.57 23.52
C GLN A 833 -12.69 -20.09 22.08
N GLU A 834 -13.80 -19.76 21.41
CA GLU A 834 -14.08 -20.17 20.02
C GLU A 834 -13.08 -19.54 19.04
N SER A 835 -12.16 -20.35 18.52
CA SER A 835 -10.98 -19.88 17.74
C SER A 835 -11.11 -20.03 16.22
N LYS A 836 -11.91 -20.99 15.76
CA LYS A 836 -11.91 -21.50 14.37
C LYS A 836 -12.99 -20.81 13.51
N GLY A 837 -12.56 -19.92 12.60
CA GLY A 837 -13.45 -19.22 11.66
C GLY A 837 -14.00 -20.09 10.52
N VAL A 838 -14.98 -19.54 9.78
CA VAL A 838 -15.70 -20.23 8.68
C VAL A 838 -14.76 -20.84 7.63
N ALA A 839 -13.70 -20.14 7.24
CA ALA A 839 -12.74 -20.61 6.23
C ALA A 839 -12.04 -21.93 6.64
N VAL A 840 -11.69 -22.07 7.93
CA VAL A 840 -11.05 -23.28 8.49
C VAL A 840 -11.98 -24.48 8.38
N TRP A 841 -13.27 -24.27 8.69
CA TRP A 841 -14.30 -25.28 8.58
C TRP A 841 -14.57 -25.69 7.12
N GLN A 842 -14.64 -24.73 6.20
CA GLN A 842 -14.76 -25.01 4.77
C GLN A 842 -13.58 -25.84 4.24
N ALA A 843 -12.34 -25.48 4.64
CA ALA A 843 -11.14 -26.23 4.28
C ALA A 843 -11.20 -27.67 4.80
N LEU A 844 -11.49 -27.88 6.10
CA LEU A 844 -11.56 -29.22 6.70
C LEU A 844 -12.65 -30.09 6.04
N VAL A 845 -13.85 -29.54 5.85
CA VAL A 845 -14.97 -30.23 5.17
C VAL A 845 -14.61 -30.60 3.72
N LYS A 846 -13.98 -29.68 2.97
CA LYS A 846 -13.52 -29.91 1.58
C LYS A 846 -12.42 -30.98 1.51
N ASN A 847 -11.37 -30.82 2.31
CA ASN A 847 -10.16 -31.66 2.31
C ASN A 847 -10.46 -33.13 2.66
N HIS A 848 -11.47 -33.35 3.51
CA HIS A 848 -11.90 -34.69 3.89
C HIS A 848 -13.13 -35.20 3.10
N MET A 849 -13.48 -34.54 1.99
CA MET A 849 -14.58 -34.91 1.08
C MET A 849 -15.92 -35.09 1.81
N VAL A 850 -16.14 -34.32 2.87
CA VAL A 850 -17.36 -34.38 3.69
C VAL A 850 -18.50 -33.71 2.92
N LYS A 851 -19.67 -34.35 2.89
CA LYS A 851 -20.90 -33.87 2.21
C LYS A 851 -22.15 -33.96 3.11
N ASP A 852 -21.97 -34.39 4.35
CA ASP A 852 -23.01 -34.45 5.38
C ASP A 852 -22.29 -34.31 6.73
N VAL A 853 -22.65 -33.31 7.52
CA VAL A 853 -21.98 -32.92 8.77
C VAL A 853 -22.91 -33.16 9.95
N VAL A 854 -22.36 -33.80 10.97
CA VAL A 854 -22.99 -34.01 12.28
C VAL A 854 -22.11 -33.33 13.32
N ASP A 855 -22.62 -32.29 13.95
CA ASP A 855 -21.88 -31.49 14.92
C ASP A 855 -22.47 -31.67 16.31
N LEU A 856 -21.65 -32.14 17.24
CA LEU A 856 -22.03 -32.40 18.63
C LEU A 856 -21.74 -31.22 19.57
N SER A 857 -21.17 -30.13 19.05
CA SER A 857 -20.72 -28.93 19.79
C SER A 857 -20.82 -27.67 18.90
N PRO A 858 -22.03 -27.24 18.51
CA PRO A 858 -22.23 -26.29 17.40
C PRO A 858 -21.74 -24.84 17.62
N GLY A 859 -21.21 -24.50 18.80
CA GLY A 859 -20.60 -23.19 19.07
C GLY A 859 -21.52 -22.01 18.78
N SER A 860 -20.94 -20.94 18.24
CA SER A 860 -21.65 -19.80 17.65
C SER A 860 -22.21 -20.07 16.25
N GLY A 861 -22.00 -21.26 15.68
CA GLY A 861 -22.47 -21.66 14.36
C GLY A 861 -21.44 -21.63 13.23
N ALA A 862 -20.16 -21.36 13.48
CA ALA A 862 -19.16 -21.19 12.41
C ALA A 862 -19.09 -22.38 11.42
N LEU A 863 -19.22 -23.62 11.90
CA LEU A 863 -19.30 -24.82 11.06
C LEU A 863 -20.64 -24.95 10.33
N ALA A 864 -21.75 -24.56 10.97
CA ALA A 864 -23.08 -24.50 10.32
C ALA A 864 -23.07 -23.51 9.14
N SER A 865 -22.49 -22.33 9.36
CA SER A 865 -22.31 -21.29 8.35
C SER A 865 -21.41 -21.73 7.21
N ALA A 866 -20.31 -22.43 7.50
CA ALA A 866 -19.47 -23.04 6.48
C ALA A 866 -20.25 -24.03 5.60
N CYS A 867 -21.01 -24.94 6.24
CA CYS A 867 -21.79 -25.95 5.52
C CYS A 867 -22.91 -25.33 4.67
N LEU A 868 -23.64 -24.33 5.20
CA LEU A 868 -24.68 -23.61 4.48
C LEU A 868 -24.13 -22.92 3.22
N SER A 869 -23.02 -22.18 3.34
CA SER A 869 -22.38 -21.53 2.19
C SER A 869 -21.91 -22.53 1.14
N MET A 870 -21.50 -23.74 1.55
CA MET A 870 -21.09 -24.82 0.64
C MET A 870 -22.25 -25.66 0.07
N GLY A 871 -23.51 -25.39 0.46
CA GLY A 871 -24.66 -26.22 0.08
C GLY A 871 -24.62 -27.65 0.68
N ILE A 872 -23.86 -27.84 1.76
CA ILE A 872 -23.64 -29.13 2.44
C ILE A 872 -24.65 -29.31 3.57
N ARG A 873 -25.14 -30.54 3.74
CA ARG A 873 -26.04 -30.87 4.85
C ARG A 873 -25.30 -30.78 6.19
N TYR A 874 -25.94 -30.15 7.17
CA TYR A 874 -25.46 -29.95 8.53
C TYR A 874 -26.55 -30.32 9.54
N THR A 875 -26.18 -31.07 10.56
CA THR A 875 -27.02 -31.45 11.71
C THR A 875 -26.29 -31.06 13.00
N GLY A 876 -26.68 -29.94 13.62
CA GLY A 876 -26.07 -29.45 14.86
C GLY A 876 -26.88 -29.83 16.11
N PHE A 877 -26.21 -30.34 17.14
CA PHE A 877 -26.82 -30.70 18.43
C PHE A 877 -26.50 -29.66 19.51
N CYS A 878 -27.43 -28.72 19.67
CA CYS A 878 -27.38 -27.65 20.66
C CYS A 878 -27.54 -28.18 22.10
N GLY A 879 -26.88 -27.54 23.07
CA GLY A 879 -26.89 -28.00 24.47
C GLY A 879 -28.26 -27.92 25.15
N ASN A 880 -29.08 -26.95 24.75
CA ASN A 880 -30.47 -26.81 25.20
C ASN A 880 -31.33 -26.06 24.14
N GLU A 881 -32.61 -25.86 24.45
CA GLU A 881 -33.59 -25.21 23.57
C GLU A 881 -33.27 -23.73 23.31
N LYS A 882 -32.66 -23.03 24.28
CA LYS A 882 -32.28 -21.62 24.14
C LYS A 882 -31.11 -21.45 23.16
N HIS A 883 -30.12 -22.34 23.25
CA HIS A 883 -29.03 -22.44 22.27
C HIS A 883 -29.59 -22.71 20.87
N ARG A 884 -30.54 -23.66 20.75
CA ARG A 884 -31.20 -23.97 19.47
C ARG A 884 -31.88 -22.74 18.88
N LYS A 885 -32.71 -22.01 19.65
CA LYS A 885 -33.41 -20.81 19.16
C LYS A 885 -32.44 -19.68 18.76
N TRP A 886 -31.42 -19.41 19.57
CA TRP A 886 -30.43 -18.37 19.27
C TRP A 886 -29.67 -18.70 17.98
N LEU A 887 -29.18 -19.94 17.85
CA LEU A 887 -28.46 -20.37 16.65
C LEU A 887 -29.37 -20.45 15.41
N GLU A 888 -30.64 -20.85 15.56
CA GLU A 888 -31.64 -20.80 14.47
C GLU A 888 -31.81 -19.39 13.90
N ASN A 889 -31.83 -18.35 14.74
CA ASN A 889 -31.94 -16.97 14.28
C ASN A 889 -30.70 -16.52 13.50
N LEU A 890 -29.49 -16.94 13.90
CA LEU A 890 -28.26 -16.66 13.16
C LEU A 890 -28.26 -17.35 11.79
N VAL A 891 -28.55 -18.65 11.73
CA VAL A 891 -28.56 -19.37 10.45
C VAL A 891 -29.75 -19.02 9.55
N ASP A 892 -30.88 -18.56 10.09
CA ASP A 892 -32.01 -18.04 9.30
C ASP A 892 -31.64 -16.74 8.57
N ARG A 893 -30.89 -15.83 9.22
CA ARG A 893 -30.39 -14.59 8.58
C ARG A 893 -29.44 -14.90 7.42
N GLN A 894 -28.43 -15.73 7.68
CA GLN A 894 -27.49 -16.16 6.65
C GLN A 894 -28.21 -16.91 5.50
N ALA A 895 -29.23 -17.70 5.81
CA ALA A 895 -30.03 -18.39 4.79
C ALA A 895 -30.87 -17.45 3.91
N LEU A 896 -31.31 -16.28 4.42
CA LEU A 896 -31.96 -15.27 3.58
C LEU A 896 -30.98 -14.69 2.57
N ALA A 897 -29.78 -14.30 3.01
CA ALA A 897 -28.72 -13.80 2.12
C ALA A 897 -28.35 -14.86 1.05
N LEU A 898 -28.11 -16.11 1.46
CA LEU A 898 -27.78 -17.20 0.55
C LEU A 898 -28.92 -17.59 -0.41
N ALA A 899 -30.19 -17.43 0.00
CA ALA A 899 -31.34 -17.68 -0.89
C ALA A 899 -31.57 -16.57 -1.93
N ALA A 900 -31.00 -15.38 -1.73
CA ALA A 900 -31.01 -14.29 -2.70
C ALA A 900 -29.90 -14.41 -3.77
N THR A 901 -28.83 -15.17 -3.49
CA THR A 901 -27.67 -15.31 -4.38
C THR A 901 -27.90 -16.34 -5.49
N GLU A 902 -27.89 -15.89 -6.76
CA GLU A 902 -28.09 -16.76 -7.92
C GLU A 902 -27.10 -17.94 -7.95
N GLY A 903 -27.62 -19.14 -8.27
CA GLY A 903 -26.84 -20.37 -8.34
C GLY A 903 -26.56 -21.07 -7.00
N HIS A 904 -26.93 -20.48 -5.85
CA HIS A 904 -26.81 -21.16 -4.55
C HIS A 904 -27.84 -22.29 -4.39
N ALA A 905 -27.54 -23.28 -3.53
CA ALA A 905 -28.43 -24.41 -3.24
C ALA A 905 -29.77 -24.03 -2.57
N LEU A 906 -29.87 -22.82 -2.00
CA LEU A 906 -31.10 -22.25 -1.43
C LEU A 906 -31.82 -21.29 -2.41
N TRP A 907 -31.24 -21.02 -3.58
CA TRP A 907 -31.79 -20.04 -4.51
C TRP A 907 -32.98 -20.59 -5.31
N THR A 908 -34.02 -19.77 -5.40
CA THR A 908 -35.09 -19.91 -6.41
C THR A 908 -35.52 -18.52 -6.83
N GLN A 909 -35.59 -18.23 -8.14
CA GLN A 909 -35.89 -16.89 -8.68
C GLN A 909 -37.03 -16.18 -7.92
N SER A 910 -38.19 -16.82 -7.83
CA SER A 910 -39.38 -16.23 -7.20
C SER A 910 -39.28 -16.00 -5.70
N LEU A 911 -38.34 -16.66 -4.99
CA LEU A 911 -38.03 -16.35 -3.61
C LEU A 911 -36.96 -15.27 -3.51
N ALA A 912 -35.95 -15.29 -4.38
CA ALA A 912 -34.89 -14.29 -4.42
C ALA A 912 -35.46 -12.89 -4.71
N ASP A 913 -36.36 -12.76 -5.68
CA ASP A 913 -37.06 -11.51 -6.01
C ASP A 913 -37.83 -10.97 -4.80
N LEU A 914 -38.53 -11.84 -4.06
CA LEU A 914 -39.27 -11.50 -2.85
C LEU A 914 -38.35 -11.16 -1.67
N ILE A 915 -37.19 -11.82 -1.54
CA ILE A 915 -36.19 -11.51 -0.51
C ILE A 915 -35.53 -10.16 -0.80
N GLN A 916 -35.19 -9.86 -2.07
CA GLN A 916 -34.65 -8.55 -2.45
C GLN A 916 -35.66 -7.42 -2.22
N LEU A 917 -36.96 -7.67 -2.47
CA LEU A 917 -38.03 -6.71 -2.19
C LEU A 917 -38.29 -6.52 -0.68
N HIS A 918 -38.39 -7.61 0.07
CA HIS A 918 -38.88 -7.58 1.45
C HIS A 918 -37.79 -7.59 2.52
N PHE A 919 -36.54 -7.93 2.19
CA PHE A 919 -35.43 -8.15 3.14
C PHE A 919 -34.11 -7.51 2.66
N LYS A 920 -34.15 -6.44 1.85
CA LYS A 920 -32.94 -5.68 1.43
C LYS A 920 -32.09 -5.25 2.64
N ASP A 921 -32.74 -4.97 3.77
CA ASP A 921 -32.15 -4.67 5.08
C ASP A 921 -31.30 -5.81 5.68
N VAL A 922 -31.63 -7.07 5.37
CA VAL A 922 -30.94 -8.26 5.91
C VAL A 922 -29.89 -8.79 4.93
N VAL A 923 -30.16 -8.72 3.62
CA VAL A 923 -29.26 -9.27 2.58
C VAL A 923 -28.01 -8.40 2.38
N ALA A 924 -28.10 -7.08 2.57
CA ALA A 924 -26.99 -6.16 2.34
C ALA A 924 -25.85 -6.25 3.39
N GLY A 925 -26.02 -7.01 4.48
CA GLY A 925 -25.11 -6.98 5.63
C GLY A 925 -24.16 -8.18 5.81
N ASP A 926 -24.26 -9.24 5.00
CA ASP A 926 -23.68 -10.58 5.35
C ASP A 926 -22.69 -11.13 4.29
N GLY A 927 -22.07 -10.25 3.50
CA GLY A 927 -21.00 -10.57 2.54
C GLY A 927 -19.63 -10.75 3.21
N GLY A 928 -19.48 -11.78 4.04
CA GLY A 928 -18.35 -11.87 4.97
C GLY A 928 -16.98 -12.23 4.39
N ASP A 929 -15.93 -11.98 5.17
CA ASP A 929 -14.62 -12.65 5.03
C ASP A 929 -14.04 -13.13 6.38
N GLY A 930 -13.55 -14.38 6.35
CA GLY A 930 -13.28 -15.22 7.51
C GLY A 930 -11.80 -15.43 7.80
N GLY A 931 -11.08 -14.36 8.16
CA GLY A 931 -9.72 -14.38 8.71
C GLY A 931 -8.61 -14.38 7.64
N ASP A 932 -7.63 -13.48 7.72
CA ASP A 932 -6.61 -13.55 8.77
C ASP A 932 -6.35 -12.24 9.54
N GLY A 933 -5.74 -12.37 10.71
CA GLY A 933 -5.29 -11.26 11.53
C GLY A 933 -4.43 -11.74 12.70
N GLY A 934 -3.41 -10.94 13.04
CA GLY A 934 -2.58 -11.13 14.23
C GLY A 934 -1.09 -11.24 13.92
N GLY A 935 -0.32 -10.27 14.44
CA GLY A 935 1.14 -10.21 14.30
C GLY A 935 1.74 -9.03 15.08
N ASP A 936 1.15 -8.71 16.23
CA ASP A 936 1.81 -7.94 17.28
C ASP A 936 2.65 -8.90 18.14
N ASP A 937 3.69 -8.37 18.81
CA ASP A 937 4.25 -8.86 20.10
C ASP A 937 5.72 -8.46 20.32
N GLY A 938 5.98 -7.95 21.53
CA GLY A 938 7.28 -7.92 22.23
C GLY A 938 7.64 -6.53 22.78
N ASP A 939 8.29 -6.35 23.94
CA ASP A 939 8.69 -7.22 25.08
C ASP A 939 8.90 -6.24 26.30
N GLU A 940 8.80 -6.55 27.60
CA GLU A 940 8.48 -7.77 28.37
C GLU A 940 7.87 -7.37 29.76
N GLU A 941 8.15 -8.14 30.82
CA GLU A 941 7.82 -7.99 32.27
C GLU A 941 8.71 -6.93 33.00
N GLY A 942 8.55 -6.51 34.28
CA GLY A 942 7.68 -6.83 35.42
C GLY A 942 8.36 -6.46 36.77
N GLU A 943 7.66 -6.61 37.91
CA GLU A 943 8.21 -6.89 39.28
C GLU A 943 8.90 -5.71 40.07
N ASN A 944 8.86 -5.58 41.42
CA ASN A 944 8.22 -6.30 42.54
C ASN A 944 8.02 -5.39 43.81
N GLU A 945 7.11 -5.80 44.72
CA GLU A 945 7.20 -6.06 46.19
C GLU A 945 8.17 -5.22 47.10
N GLU A 946 8.03 -5.02 48.43
CA GLU A 946 7.20 -5.63 49.51
C GLU A 946 7.15 -4.70 50.78
N ASP A 947 6.58 -5.20 51.90
CA ASP A 947 6.78 -4.84 53.33
C ASP A 947 6.14 -3.59 54.01
N GLY A 948 5.66 -3.80 55.26
CA GLY A 948 5.58 -2.76 56.31
C GLY A 948 4.39 -2.81 57.29
N GLU A 949 4.60 -3.32 58.52
CA GLU A 949 3.65 -3.39 59.65
C GLU A 949 3.33 -2.05 60.38
N GLU A 950 2.37 -2.14 61.32
CA GLU A 950 2.16 -1.32 62.55
C GLU A 950 1.27 -0.03 62.55
N ASP A 951 0.13 -0.18 63.27
CA ASP A 951 -0.39 0.67 64.37
C ASP A 951 -1.31 1.93 64.23
N GLU A 952 -2.15 2.02 65.27
CA GLU A 952 -2.97 3.14 65.83
C GLU A 952 -4.25 3.70 65.13
N VAL A 953 -5.39 3.26 65.69
CA VAL A 953 -6.72 3.91 65.82
C VAL A 953 -6.57 5.23 66.63
N PRO A 954 -7.22 6.40 66.33
CA PRO A 954 -8.63 6.59 66.76
C PRO A 954 -9.54 7.73 66.17
N LEU A 955 -10.87 7.53 66.30
CA LEU A 955 -11.98 8.54 66.37
C LEU A 955 -12.29 9.33 65.06
N MET A 956 -13.49 9.88 64.76
CA MET A 956 -14.80 9.98 65.46
C MET A 956 -15.94 10.34 64.46
N ASP A 957 -17.20 9.95 64.75
CA ASP A 957 -18.51 10.62 64.47
C ASP A 957 -18.86 11.18 63.05
N ALA A 958 -20.11 11.38 62.59
CA ALA A 958 -21.50 10.95 62.86
C ALA A 958 -22.31 11.37 61.57
N GLU A 959 -23.55 11.00 61.24
CA GLU A 959 -24.69 10.31 61.91
C GLU A 959 -25.23 9.16 61.03
#